data_AF-A0A9N9IEQ4-F1
#
_entry.id   AF-A0A9N9IEQ4-F1
#
_cell.length_a   1.000
_cell.length_b   1.000
_cell.length_c   1.000
_cell.angle_alpha   90.00
_cell.angle_beta   90.00
_cell.angle_gamma   90.00
#
_symmetry.space_group_name_H-M   'P 1'
#
loop_
_entity.id
_entity.type
_entity.pdbx_description
1 polymer ?
#
loop_
_entity_poly.entity_id
_entity_poly.type
_entity_poly.pdbx_seq_one_letter_code
_entity_poly.pdbx_strand_id
1 'polypeptide(L)'
;MKPHQTQFLSSSPLTSIHSTRLDSQAFYHSQSNRNNTFNSYSSFARRNIEQRITTIKNRETLPRYQTSNSIYFDKTFAQHAVYSRKSRWFRQALTIIMMGFIGFYLIHSWFIHNNSLTKYFLVSPQSINIGGQILLYRILGNDLPPQYLKYDFRLEDFPEPDFFHSNEFMNLSKVSKLRAIDYTYHEKNLYAINNNGGRNAALAHGKSQHNVSWILPFDGNCFLTPNAFADIRSHLYKWGEKYKYFIVPMARLINNSQLLNGSDTRPITPEEPQIIFRHDSNKTFNGNMRYGRRPKLDMLWRLGVPTTSRNFNRTSAPWESHHDSYKFIESDQYKTIGWVFRLFSGQASQELNQKEASALRSFNRLLAIQNFIDGLDERLARKVHGFNPFQLFLYDEKLLSQARSNFWLQVPNVVETVQVLIKRADEISSVVINLFESERGIQDEENTLVHFLKVKSNIYNLFHQPVESVDKTINFLPNVDDNKVSLNNNFKEYFSTPDSFFENVMTLVLAHYFSGNEKYAKWAANLIRTFVLSSYAIEDRDNSEFTSIDSDFESVNVEGYGFPNLNKIPRTIPKILKVDTSLLANITDADPSFFLDACRLLYRTNILTHKEYMELRMFASDWLEVLINSKAERNSDHRGIIFDLQVLSLAGFVDDLRLYLRIVNRVRMRIGKQFHVSRDLSTHEIKQNYEIMYVQNLLDTGKIKPSDYDENIFRYTTLNLHYWLLLIRGVQNGHCGSDIWQYTAKDGQRISKAVMEHLKLYANKIHDVSLIHIAKTAYIINKFKQCTRKEPKDELEYFQHLANVSDSMNFTLGNRIDDNELNTRIGIGSEARRRGLPPFWMLGVA
;
A
#
# COMPACT_ATOMS: atom_id res chain seq x y z
N MET A 1 -32.10 4.14 71.28
CA MET A 1 -31.76 4.19 72.72
C MET A 1 -30.25 4.30 72.90
N LYS A 2 -29.79 4.63 74.11
CA LYS A 2 -28.40 4.68 74.58
C LYS A 2 -27.79 3.26 74.79
N PRO A 3 -26.48 3.05 75.08
CA PRO A 3 -25.27 3.57 74.40
C PRO A 3 -24.03 2.60 74.53
N HIS A 4 -22.83 3.15 74.78
CA HIS A 4 -21.53 2.57 75.23
C HIS A 4 -20.58 2.00 74.14
N GLN A 5 -19.25 2.25 74.11
CA GLN A 5 -18.17 2.55 75.10
C GLN A 5 -17.63 1.30 75.85
N THR A 6 -16.32 1.16 76.19
CA THR A 6 -15.09 1.96 75.92
C THR A 6 -13.93 0.98 75.50
N GLN A 7 -12.60 1.07 75.75
CA GLN A 7 -11.62 1.89 76.51
C GLN A 7 -10.25 1.82 75.74
N PHE A 8 -9.37 2.84 75.68
CA PHE A 8 -8.24 3.18 76.60
C PHE A 8 -7.36 1.99 77.09
N LEU A 9 -6.03 2.08 77.24
CA LEU A 9 -4.96 2.94 76.69
C LEU A 9 -3.57 2.38 77.10
N SER A 10 -2.54 2.42 76.25
CA SER A 10 -1.08 2.38 76.58
C SER A 10 -0.25 2.45 75.28
N SER A 11 0.48 3.53 74.96
CA SER A 11 1.73 4.08 75.54
C SER A 11 3.02 3.40 75.05
N SER A 12 3.55 3.90 73.93
CA SER A 12 4.88 3.59 73.35
C SER A 12 6.04 4.10 74.21
N PRO A 13 7.30 3.74 73.90
CA PRO A 13 8.19 4.76 73.30
C PRO A 13 9.31 4.26 72.34
N LEU A 14 9.77 5.16 71.44
CA LEU A 14 11.18 5.42 70.99
C LEU A 14 12.04 4.27 70.36
N THR A 15 12.84 4.43 69.28
CA THR A 15 12.98 5.47 68.21
C THR A 15 13.83 4.94 67.02
N SER A 16 13.99 5.76 65.97
CA SER A 16 15.04 5.74 64.90
C SER A 16 14.77 4.83 63.67
N ILE A 17 14.53 5.37 62.45
CA ILE A 17 15.48 5.92 61.41
C ILE A 17 16.04 4.79 60.51
N HIS A 18 16.04 4.85 59.17
CA HIS A 18 15.32 5.65 58.17
C HIS A 18 15.48 4.98 56.78
N SER A 19 14.47 5.03 55.91
CA SER A 19 14.60 5.48 54.50
C SER A 19 13.23 5.43 53.81
N THR A 20 12.95 6.41 52.96
CA THR A 20 11.59 6.69 52.48
C THR A 20 11.42 6.40 51.00
N ARG A 21 10.47 5.49 50.71
CA ARG A 21 9.77 5.39 49.43
C ARG A 21 8.66 6.45 49.42
N LEU A 22 8.57 7.28 48.39
CA LEU A 22 7.35 8.04 48.06
C LEU A 22 7.41 8.60 46.63
N ASP A 23 6.23 8.82 46.06
CA ASP A 23 5.98 9.22 44.69
C ASP A 23 6.00 10.75 44.49
N SER A 24 6.06 11.21 43.24
CA SER A 24 5.40 12.48 42.85
C SER A 24 5.08 12.51 41.36
N GLN A 25 3.94 13.07 41.01
CA GLN A 25 3.61 13.48 39.64
C GLN A 25 4.36 14.77 39.30
N ALA A 26 4.61 15.03 38.01
CA ALA A 26 5.07 16.34 37.53
C ALA A 26 4.39 16.73 36.22
N PHE A 27 3.74 17.90 36.23
CA PHE A 27 3.20 18.58 35.06
C PHE A 27 4.33 19.04 34.13
N TYR A 28 4.00 19.30 32.85
CA TYR A 28 4.76 20.22 32.02
C TYR A 28 3.85 21.27 31.38
N HIS A 29 4.02 22.52 31.80
CA HIS A 29 3.50 23.71 31.13
C HIS A 29 4.68 24.49 30.53
N SER A 30 4.44 25.22 29.44
CA SER A 30 5.45 26.03 28.74
C SER A 30 5.77 27.33 29.46
N GLN A 31 7.05 27.75 29.47
CA GLN A 31 7.41 29.10 29.02
C GLN A 31 8.90 29.22 28.61
N SER A 32 9.33 30.43 28.26
CA SER A 32 10.38 30.72 27.27
C SER A 32 11.71 31.26 27.82
N ASN A 33 12.67 31.43 26.89
CA ASN A 33 13.86 32.29 26.96
C ASN A 33 15.04 31.86 27.86
N ARG A 34 16.08 31.33 27.22
CA ARG A 34 17.44 31.91 27.28
C ARG A 34 18.21 31.62 25.97
N ASN A 35 19.04 32.58 25.56
CA ASN A 35 19.63 32.65 24.22
C ASN A 35 21.00 31.97 24.10
N ASN A 36 21.36 31.64 22.86
CA ASN A 36 22.71 31.60 22.28
C ASN A 36 23.87 31.03 23.12
N THR A 37 24.31 29.82 22.79
CA THR A 37 25.62 29.59 22.13
C THR A 37 25.87 28.11 21.86
N PHE A 38 25.71 27.65 20.61
CA PHE A 38 26.39 26.48 20.02
C PHE A 38 26.03 26.33 18.53
N ASN A 39 26.33 27.36 17.71
CA ASN A 39 25.97 27.37 16.29
C ASN A 39 27.18 27.63 15.38
N SER A 40 28.11 26.66 15.38
CA SER A 40 29.20 26.51 14.42
C SER A 40 29.51 25.00 14.25
N TYR A 41 30.41 24.64 13.32
CA TYR A 41 30.79 23.27 12.94
C TYR A 41 29.76 22.36 12.22
N SER A 42 28.44 22.61 12.29
CA SER A 42 27.44 21.75 11.63
C SER A 42 27.26 22.00 10.12
N SER A 43 27.54 23.22 9.65
CA SER A 43 27.23 23.67 8.28
C SER A 43 28.19 23.14 7.20
N PHE A 44 29.48 22.99 7.53
CA PHE A 44 30.52 22.59 6.56
C PHE A 44 30.45 21.11 6.16
N ALA A 45 29.85 20.28 7.01
CA ALA A 45 29.69 18.84 6.78
C ALA A 45 28.53 18.51 5.81
N ARG A 46 27.44 19.28 5.79
CA ARG A 46 26.28 19.03 4.91
C ARG A 46 26.62 19.21 3.42
N ARG A 47 27.15 20.38 3.05
CA ARG A 47 27.43 20.75 1.64
C ARG A 47 28.35 19.75 0.92
N ASN A 48 29.35 19.20 1.63
CA ASN A 48 30.30 18.24 1.08
C ASN A 48 29.72 16.84 0.81
N ILE A 49 28.59 16.49 1.45
CA ILE A 49 27.90 15.21 1.21
C ILE A 49 26.94 15.36 0.02
N GLU A 50 26.16 16.44 -0.01
CA GLU A 50 25.21 16.75 -1.09
C GLU A 50 25.92 16.90 -2.44
N GLN A 51 27.02 17.66 -2.51
CA GLN A 51 27.81 17.85 -3.74
C GLN A 51 28.54 16.57 -4.24
N ARG A 52 28.70 15.54 -3.41
CA ARG A 52 29.31 14.26 -3.81
C ARG A 52 28.30 13.22 -4.30
N ILE A 53 27.04 13.31 -3.89
CA ILE A 53 25.98 12.42 -4.37
C ILE A 53 25.64 12.73 -5.84
N THR A 54 25.68 14.00 -6.25
CA THR A 54 25.50 14.41 -7.65
C THR A 54 26.65 14.00 -8.57
N THR A 55 27.91 14.01 -8.10
CA THR A 55 29.06 13.62 -8.94
C THR A 55 29.09 12.13 -9.29
N ILE A 56 28.56 11.26 -8.41
CA ILE A 56 28.60 9.80 -8.60
C ILE A 56 27.61 9.33 -9.67
N LYS A 57 26.48 10.06 -9.90
CA LYS A 57 25.52 9.73 -10.97
C LYS A 57 26.10 9.84 -12.40
N ASN A 58 27.21 10.57 -12.60
CA ASN A 58 27.72 10.91 -13.93
C ASN A 58 28.81 9.97 -14.48
N ARG A 59 28.97 8.74 -13.93
CA ARG A 59 30.01 7.78 -14.37
C ARG A 59 29.56 6.30 -14.45
N GLU A 60 28.38 6.04 -14.98
CA GLU A 60 28.05 4.70 -15.53
C GLU A 60 27.60 4.83 -16.99
N THR A 61 28.53 4.58 -17.92
CA THR A 61 28.28 4.57 -19.38
C THR A 61 28.28 3.14 -19.90
N LEU A 62 27.08 2.61 -20.16
CA LEU A 62 26.87 1.34 -20.87
C LEU A 62 25.83 1.56 -21.99
N PRO A 63 25.85 0.73 -23.06
CA PRO A 63 25.45 1.20 -24.38
C PRO A 63 23.94 1.34 -24.60
N ARG A 64 23.57 2.36 -25.37
CA ARG A 64 22.22 2.54 -25.91
C ARG A 64 21.92 1.44 -26.93
N TYR A 65 20.79 0.74 -26.78
CA TYR A 65 20.15 0.10 -27.93
C TYR A 65 19.50 1.18 -28.81
N GLN A 66 19.80 1.19 -30.10
CA GLN A 66 19.08 2.00 -31.08
C GLN A 66 17.92 1.17 -31.64
N THR A 67 16.68 1.60 -31.36
CA THR A 67 15.49 1.18 -32.11
C THR A 67 15.10 2.34 -33.01
N SER A 68 15.66 2.39 -34.21
CA SER A 68 15.39 3.45 -35.19
C SER A 68 14.01 3.28 -35.81
N ASN A 69 13.18 4.30 -35.62
CA ASN A 69 11.96 4.73 -36.31
C ASN A 69 11.20 3.79 -37.27
N SER A 70 9.88 3.96 -37.18
CA SER A 70 8.87 3.71 -38.20
C SER A 70 9.25 4.10 -39.65
N ILE A 71 8.61 3.43 -40.61
CA ILE A 71 8.12 4.01 -41.88
C ILE A 71 7.15 3.01 -42.53
N TYR A 72 6.00 3.51 -43.00
CA TYR A 72 4.87 2.83 -43.68
C TYR A 72 4.34 1.49 -43.12
N PHE A 73 3.04 1.46 -42.81
CA PHE A 73 2.08 0.84 -43.74
C PHE A 73 0.63 1.23 -43.41
N ASP A 74 0.01 2.02 -44.28
CA ASP A 74 -1.44 2.11 -44.39
C ASP A 74 -1.83 2.47 -45.83
N LYS A 75 -2.39 1.49 -46.56
CA LYS A 75 -3.35 1.63 -47.68
C LYS A 75 -3.62 0.31 -48.41
N THR A 76 -4.77 0.30 -49.09
CA THR A 76 -5.17 -0.64 -50.16
C THR A 76 -5.28 -2.13 -49.79
N PHE A 77 -6.47 -2.48 -49.30
CA PHE A 77 -7.14 -3.69 -49.77
C PHE A 77 -7.27 -3.70 -51.32
N ALA A 78 -7.55 -4.88 -51.89
CA ALA A 78 -7.87 -5.13 -53.31
C ALA A 78 -6.73 -5.03 -54.35
N GLN A 79 -5.73 -5.94 -54.31
CA GLN A 79 -4.97 -6.32 -55.52
C GLN A 79 -4.21 -7.68 -55.45
N HIS A 80 -4.81 -8.76 -54.93
CA HIS A 80 -4.12 -10.04 -54.68
C HIS A 80 -4.77 -11.31 -55.28
N ALA A 81 -4.95 -11.33 -56.61
CA ALA A 81 -5.38 -12.53 -57.36
C ALA A 81 -4.24 -13.27 -58.10
N VAL A 82 -3.08 -12.64 -58.33
CA VAL A 82 -2.07 -13.12 -59.30
C VAL A 82 -0.77 -13.65 -58.66
N TYR A 83 -0.48 -13.35 -57.39
CA TYR A 83 0.83 -13.59 -56.77
C TYR A 83 1.08 -15.01 -56.19
N SER A 84 0.21 -15.98 -56.51
CA SER A 84 0.08 -17.24 -55.74
C SER A 84 1.16 -18.31 -55.96
N ARG A 85 2.02 -18.18 -56.99
CA ARG A 85 3.10 -19.15 -57.28
C ARG A 85 4.45 -18.78 -56.64
N LYS A 86 4.98 -17.56 -56.81
CA LYS A 86 6.28 -17.17 -56.21
C LYS A 86 6.27 -17.18 -54.67
N SER A 87 5.15 -16.81 -54.04
CA SER A 87 5.00 -16.80 -52.58
C SER A 87 5.18 -18.18 -51.92
N ARG A 88 4.92 -19.28 -52.66
CA ARG A 88 5.01 -20.65 -52.12
C ARG A 88 6.47 -21.10 -51.97
N TRP A 89 7.31 -20.80 -52.95
CA TRP A 89 8.75 -21.10 -52.93
C TRP A 89 9.49 -20.28 -51.87
N PHE A 90 9.15 -18.99 -51.73
CA PHE A 90 9.73 -18.14 -50.69
C PHE A 90 9.36 -18.61 -49.28
N ARG A 91 8.12 -19.06 -49.05
CA ARG A 91 7.72 -19.68 -47.77
C ARG A 91 8.47 -20.97 -47.49
N GLN A 92 8.65 -21.86 -48.49
CA GLN A 92 9.44 -23.08 -48.33
C GLN A 92 10.91 -22.79 -47.97
N ALA A 93 11.54 -21.82 -48.64
CA ALA A 93 12.90 -21.37 -48.30
C ALA A 93 12.98 -20.83 -46.86
N LEU A 94 12.02 -20.00 -46.44
CA LEU A 94 11.95 -19.48 -45.07
C LEU A 94 11.76 -20.60 -44.02
N THR A 95 10.94 -21.61 -44.31
CA THR A 95 10.76 -22.78 -43.44
C THR A 95 12.04 -23.59 -43.31
N ILE A 96 12.79 -23.80 -44.40
CA ILE A 96 14.09 -24.49 -44.37
C ILE A 96 15.11 -23.69 -43.54
N ILE A 97 15.15 -22.36 -43.69
CA ILE A 97 16.01 -21.49 -42.88
C ILE A 97 15.63 -21.57 -41.39
N MET A 98 14.33 -21.52 -41.06
CA MET A 98 13.85 -21.69 -39.68
C MET A 98 14.21 -23.06 -39.10
N MET A 99 14.06 -24.14 -39.86
CA MET A 99 14.49 -25.49 -39.44
C MET A 99 16.02 -25.56 -39.27
N GLY A 100 16.80 -24.87 -40.11
CA GLY A 100 18.24 -24.71 -39.95
C GLY A 100 18.61 -23.98 -38.66
N PHE A 101 17.94 -22.88 -38.33
CA PHE A 101 18.14 -22.17 -37.06
C PHE A 101 17.71 -22.99 -35.84
N ILE A 102 16.61 -23.74 -35.91
CA ILE A 102 16.18 -24.64 -34.82
C ILE A 102 17.17 -25.79 -34.66
N GLY A 103 17.63 -26.40 -35.75
CA GLY A 103 18.68 -27.43 -35.74
C GLY A 103 20.00 -26.90 -35.16
N PHE A 104 20.44 -25.72 -35.59
CA PHE A 104 21.64 -25.08 -35.04
C PHE A 104 21.47 -24.70 -33.56
N TYR A 105 20.30 -24.22 -33.14
CA TYR A 105 19.99 -23.96 -31.73
C TYR A 105 20.01 -25.24 -30.89
N LEU A 106 19.42 -26.34 -31.39
CA LEU A 106 19.45 -27.63 -30.71
C LEU A 106 20.86 -28.22 -30.65
N ILE A 107 21.66 -28.13 -31.71
CA ILE A 107 23.07 -28.55 -31.73
C ILE A 107 23.89 -27.67 -30.77
N HIS A 108 23.71 -26.35 -30.79
CA HIS A 108 24.41 -25.42 -29.91
C HIS A 108 24.01 -25.62 -28.44
N SER A 109 22.73 -25.86 -28.17
CA SER A 109 22.20 -26.15 -26.83
C SER A 109 22.68 -27.51 -26.33
N TRP A 110 22.72 -28.55 -27.18
CA TRP A 110 23.32 -29.85 -26.87
C TRP A 110 24.83 -29.74 -26.61
N PHE A 111 25.54 -28.94 -27.41
CA PHE A 111 26.98 -28.69 -27.23
C PHE A 111 27.27 -27.89 -25.95
N ILE A 112 26.41 -26.92 -25.60
CA ILE A 112 26.44 -26.24 -24.29
C ILE A 112 26.11 -27.23 -23.17
N HIS A 113 25.07 -28.06 -23.31
CA HIS A 113 24.63 -28.99 -22.28
C HIS A 113 25.73 -30.01 -21.96
N ASN A 114 26.32 -30.62 -23.00
CA ASN A 114 27.43 -31.56 -22.83
C ASN A 114 28.68 -30.88 -22.25
N ASN A 115 29.11 -29.72 -22.79
CA ASN A 115 30.28 -29.01 -22.25
C ASN A 115 30.07 -28.44 -20.84
N SER A 116 28.85 -28.11 -20.44
CA SER A 116 28.54 -27.64 -19.08
C SER A 116 28.41 -28.79 -18.08
N LEU A 117 27.84 -29.94 -18.49
CA LEU A 117 27.90 -31.19 -17.73
C LEU A 117 29.36 -31.59 -17.46
N THR A 118 30.21 -31.70 -18.49
CA THR A 118 31.61 -32.11 -18.34
C THR A 118 32.50 -31.08 -17.64
N LYS A 119 32.08 -29.81 -17.48
CA LYS A 119 32.83 -28.79 -16.74
C LYS A 119 32.37 -28.57 -15.30
N TYR A 120 31.21 -29.08 -14.88
CA TYR A 120 30.70 -28.84 -13.52
C TYR A 120 30.37 -30.07 -12.70
N PHE A 121 30.21 -31.26 -13.30
CA PHE A 121 30.09 -32.51 -12.53
C PHE A 121 30.80 -33.68 -13.23
N LEU A 122 32.06 -33.92 -12.84
CA LEU A 122 32.62 -35.25 -12.50
C LEU A 122 34.12 -35.18 -12.17
N VAL A 123 34.51 -34.29 -11.24
CA VAL A 123 35.56 -34.70 -10.30
C VAL A 123 34.92 -35.77 -9.42
N SER A 124 35.13 -37.04 -9.78
CA SER A 124 34.84 -38.13 -8.86
C SER A 124 35.58 -37.84 -7.55
N PRO A 125 34.92 -37.90 -6.38
CA PRO A 125 35.63 -37.74 -5.13
C PRO A 125 36.60 -38.91 -5.00
N GLN A 126 37.88 -38.66 -5.28
CA GLN A 126 38.93 -39.41 -4.61
C GLN A 126 38.60 -39.34 -3.13
N SER A 127 38.37 -40.50 -2.51
CA SER A 127 37.99 -40.63 -1.12
C SER A 127 39.20 -40.38 -0.22
N ILE A 128 39.74 -39.15 -0.30
CA ILE A 128 40.60 -38.59 0.72
C ILE A 128 39.77 -38.64 1.99
N ASN A 129 40.17 -39.50 2.92
CA ASN A 129 39.39 -39.83 4.10
C ASN A 129 39.49 -38.72 5.16
N ILE A 130 39.00 -37.53 4.79
CA ILE A 130 38.90 -36.36 5.65
C ILE A 130 37.70 -36.58 6.56
N GLY A 131 37.94 -36.70 7.87
CA GLY A 131 36.89 -36.86 8.89
C GLY A 131 36.06 -35.60 9.10
N GLY A 132 35.32 -35.15 8.08
CA GLY A 132 34.45 -33.98 8.13
C GLY A 132 33.59 -33.84 6.88
N GLN A 133 32.31 -33.50 7.07
CA GLN A 133 31.31 -33.38 6.02
C GLN A 133 30.91 -31.91 5.84
N ILE A 134 30.85 -31.41 4.60
CA ILE A 134 30.31 -30.08 4.28
C ILE A 134 28.86 -30.26 3.80
N LEU A 135 27.93 -29.55 4.45
CA LEU A 135 26.50 -29.58 4.13
C LEU A 135 25.96 -28.16 3.93
N LEU A 136 25.35 -27.91 2.77
CA LEU A 136 24.78 -26.62 2.41
C LEU A 136 23.26 -26.61 2.64
N TYR A 137 22.82 -25.99 3.73
CA TYR A 137 21.40 -25.78 4.01
C TYR A 137 20.90 -24.53 3.26
N ARG A 138 20.04 -24.71 2.25
CA ARG A 138 19.35 -23.63 1.53
C ARG A 138 17.89 -23.58 1.97
N ILE A 139 17.40 -22.40 2.36
CA ILE A 139 15.96 -22.14 2.46
C ILE A 139 15.40 -22.10 1.03
N LEU A 140 14.51 -23.02 0.69
CA LEU A 140 13.83 -23.06 -0.60
C LEU A 140 12.60 -22.13 -0.54
N GLY A 141 12.63 -21.04 -1.31
CA GLY A 141 11.61 -19.98 -1.29
C GLY A 141 10.73 -19.90 -2.54
N ASN A 142 10.63 -20.98 -3.31
CA ASN A 142 9.88 -21.01 -4.57
C ASN A 142 8.41 -21.40 -4.36
N ASP A 143 8.16 -22.39 -3.50
CA ASP A 143 6.81 -22.78 -3.09
C ASP A 143 6.43 -22.00 -1.84
N LEU A 144 5.60 -20.97 -2.00
CA LEU A 144 5.00 -20.23 -0.89
C LEU A 144 3.87 -21.07 -0.29
N PRO A 145 4.03 -21.70 0.89
CA PRO A 145 3.03 -22.65 1.36
C PRO A 145 1.80 -21.91 1.91
N PRO A 146 0.62 -22.54 1.96
CA PRO A 146 -0.57 -21.98 2.63
C PRO A 146 -0.35 -21.63 4.12
N GLN A 147 0.77 -22.06 4.70
CA GLN A 147 1.24 -21.66 6.02
C GLN A 147 1.65 -20.17 6.09
N TYR A 148 2.24 -19.60 5.04
CA TYR A 148 2.68 -18.20 5.03
C TYR A 148 1.50 -17.22 5.20
N LEU A 149 0.35 -17.56 4.59
CA LEU A 149 -0.90 -16.80 4.71
C LEU A 149 -1.49 -16.82 6.13
N LYS A 150 -0.94 -17.61 7.07
CA LYS A 150 -1.35 -17.61 8.49
C LYS A 150 -0.69 -16.51 9.32
N TYR A 151 0.30 -15.81 8.77
CA TYR A 151 1.06 -14.78 9.49
C TYR A 151 0.63 -13.39 9.02
N ASP A 152 0.14 -12.58 9.95
CA ASP A 152 -0.26 -11.19 9.74
C ASP A 152 0.84 -10.21 10.22
N PHE A 153 0.63 -8.92 9.99
CA PHE A 153 1.50 -7.85 10.46
C PHE A 153 1.23 -7.49 11.93
N ARG A 154 2.28 -7.17 12.70
CA ARG A 154 2.16 -6.63 14.07
C ARG A 154 1.83 -5.13 14.02
N LEU A 155 0.55 -4.79 14.01
CA LEU A 155 0.09 -3.41 13.81
C LEU A 155 -0.04 -2.59 15.11
N GLU A 156 -0.38 -3.24 16.24
CA GLU A 156 -0.86 -2.56 17.46
C GLU A 156 0.17 -2.56 18.62
N ASP A 157 1.46 -2.70 18.34
CA ASP A 157 2.53 -2.79 19.35
C ASP A 157 3.24 -1.45 19.64
N PHE A 158 2.77 -0.37 19.02
CA PHE A 158 3.34 0.97 19.15
C PHE A 158 2.79 1.71 20.40
N PRO A 159 3.37 2.86 20.79
CA PRO A 159 2.93 3.62 21.97
C PRO A 159 1.49 4.14 21.91
N GLU A 160 0.95 4.31 20.70
CA GLU A 160 -0.39 4.82 20.41
C GLU A 160 -1.01 4.04 19.22
N PRO A 161 -2.35 3.92 19.13
CA PRO A 161 -3.01 3.37 17.94
C PRO A 161 -2.81 4.30 16.74
N ASP A 162 -2.96 3.77 15.52
CA ASP A 162 -2.74 4.52 14.26
C ASP A 162 -1.35 5.16 14.10
N PHE A 163 -0.33 4.58 14.75
CA PHE A 163 1.02 5.15 14.86
C PHE A 163 1.61 5.65 13.54
N PHE A 164 1.38 4.97 12.40
CA PHE A 164 1.97 5.37 11.12
C PHE A 164 1.41 6.68 10.54
N HIS A 165 0.26 7.16 11.00
CA HIS A 165 -0.30 8.47 10.66
C HIS A 165 -0.07 9.51 11.78
N SER A 166 0.64 9.15 12.85
CA SER A 166 0.85 10.00 14.03
C SER A 166 2.03 10.97 13.87
N ASN A 167 1.98 12.05 14.66
CA ASN A 167 3.08 13.02 14.73
C ASN A 167 4.37 12.42 15.31
N GLU A 168 4.32 11.39 16.18
CA GLU A 168 5.55 10.73 16.64
C GLU A 168 6.24 10.03 15.46
N PHE A 169 5.50 9.21 14.69
CA PHE A 169 6.05 8.52 13.53
C PHE A 169 6.59 9.51 12.49
N MET A 170 5.89 10.61 12.19
CA MET A 170 6.36 11.60 11.24
C MET A 170 7.70 12.24 11.65
N ASN A 171 7.88 12.51 12.95
CA ASN A 171 9.12 13.04 13.51
C ASN A 171 10.30 12.03 13.56
N LEU A 172 10.05 10.73 13.28
CA LEU A 172 11.12 9.73 13.23
C LEU A 172 12.06 9.92 12.02
N SER A 173 13.36 9.72 12.24
CA SER A 173 14.35 9.67 11.15
C SER A 173 14.00 8.58 10.11
N LYS A 174 14.47 8.71 8.85
CA LYS A 174 14.26 7.69 7.79
C LYS A 174 14.64 6.26 8.25
N VAL A 175 15.71 6.12 9.03
CA VAL A 175 16.17 4.84 9.60
C VAL A 175 15.26 4.34 10.73
N SER A 176 14.65 5.25 11.49
CA SER A 176 13.69 4.93 12.55
C SER A 176 12.32 4.53 11.98
N LYS A 177 11.78 5.29 11.00
CA LYS A 177 10.56 4.92 10.24
C LYS A 177 10.69 3.51 9.64
N LEU A 178 11.83 3.19 8.99
CA LEU A 178 12.11 1.83 8.50
C LEU A 178 12.16 0.74 9.58
N ARG A 179 12.55 1.05 10.82
CA ARG A 179 12.55 0.06 11.92
C ARG A 179 11.15 -0.16 12.52
N ALA A 180 10.30 0.86 12.51
CA ALA A 180 8.90 0.70 12.86
C ALA A 180 8.20 -0.19 11.82
N ILE A 181 8.45 0.06 10.52
CA ILE A 181 7.94 -0.79 9.43
C ILE A 181 8.50 -2.23 9.53
N ASP A 182 9.81 -2.43 9.63
CA ASP A 182 10.40 -3.78 9.82
C ASP A 182 9.89 -4.50 11.10
N TYR A 183 9.45 -3.76 12.13
CA TYR A 183 8.80 -4.36 13.28
C TYR A 183 7.43 -4.95 12.94
N THR A 184 6.59 -4.26 12.15
CA THR A 184 5.27 -4.83 11.79
C THR A 184 5.41 -6.10 10.93
N TYR A 185 6.54 -6.27 10.24
CA TYR A 185 6.83 -7.41 9.36
C TYR A 185 7.36 -8.63 10.14
N HIS A 186 7.35 -8.61 11.49
CA HIS A 186 8.02 -9.59 12.35
C HIS A 186 7.74 -11.05 11.98
N GLU A 187 6.47 -11.45 11.92
CA GLU A 187 6.08 -12.84 11.67
C GLU A 187 6.42 -13.30 10.24
N LYS A 188 6.08 -12.48 9.24
CA LYS A 188 6.40 -12.72 7.83
C LYS A 188 7.92 -12.82 7.59
N ASN A 189 8.72 -12.02 8.29
CA ASN A 189 10.19 -12.06 8.27
C ASN A 189 10.72 -13.32 8.98
N LEU A 190 10.18 -13.67 10.15
CA LEU A 190 10.51 -14.93 10.84
C LEU A 190 10.16 -16.18 10.03
N TYR A 191 9.10 -16.17 9.24
CA TYR A 191 8.78 -17.28 8.34
C TYR A 191 9.72 -17.29 7.13
N ALA A 192 9.74 -16.20 6.35
CA ALA A 192 10.35 -16.20 5.02
C ALA A 192 11.87 -16.00 4.99
N ILE A 193 12.48 -15.50 6.08
CA ILE A 193 13.92 -15.19 6.17
C ILE A 193 14.54 -15.78 7.45
N ASN A 194 14.13 -17.00 7.84
CA ASN A 194 14.47 -17.60 9.13
C ASN A 194 15.94 -18.05 9.28
N ASN A 195 16.87 -17.09 9.39
CA ASN A 195 18.30 -17.40 9.47
C ASN A 195 18.70 -18.11 10.78
N ASN A 196 18.04 -17.81 11.90
CA ASN A 196 18.29 -18.52 13.17
C ASN A 196 17.66 -19.92 13.19
N GLY A 197 16.50 -20.12 12.56
CA GLY A 197 15.94 -21.44 12.29
C GLY A 197 16.88 -22.29 11.44
N GLY A 198 17.43 -21.73 10.35
CA GLY A 198 18.45 -22.38 9.53
C GLY A 198 19.72 -22.77 10.31
N ARG A 199 20.24 -21.87 11.16
CA ARG A 199 21.38 -22.19 12.05
C ARG A 199 21.03 -23.28 13.06
N ASN A 200 19.84 -23.25 13.66
CA ASN A 200 19.38 -24.25 14.62
C ASN A 200 19.14 -25.62 13.95
N ALA A 201 18.65 -25.66 12.71
CA ALA A 201 18.55 -26.89 11.92
C ALA A 201 19.93 -27.49 11.62
N ALA A 202 20.90 -26.67 11.23
CA ALA A 202 22.29 -27.10 11.04
C ALA A 202 22.93 -27.61 12.34
N LEU A 203 22.64 -26.98 13.49
CA LEU A 203 23.04 -27.46 14.81
C LEU A 203 22.37 -28.79 15.17
N ALA A 204 21.07 -28.95 14.93
CA ALA A 204 20.34 -30.18 15.24
C ALA A 204 20.85 -31.35 14.38
N HIS A 205 20.99 -31.15 13.07
CA HIS A 205 21.50 -32.18 12.16
C HIS A 205 22.97 -32.53 12.43
N GLY A 206 23.82 -31.54 12.74
CA GLY A 206 25.20 -31.79 13.13
C GLY A 206 25.35 -32.57 14.44
N LYS A 207 24.35 -32.53 15.34
CA LYS A 207 24.29 -33.33 16.57
C LYS A 207 23.74 -34.74 16.38
N SER A 208 22.91 -34.96 15.36
CA SER A 208 22.39 -36.29 15.04
C SER A 208 23.35 -37.16 14.23
N GLN A 209 24.46 -36.59 13.73
CA GLN A 209 25.49 -37.36 13.02
C GLN A 209 26.41 -38.07 14.01
N HIS A 210 26.68 -39.35 13.74
CA HIS A 210 27.77 -40.06 14.42
C HIS A 210 29.13 -39.42 14.08
N ASN A 211 30.08 -39.50 15.02
CA ASN A 211 31.47 -39.03 14.90
C ASN A 211 31.68 -37.52 14.66
N VAL A 212 30.65 -36.67 14.71
CA VAL A 212 30.82 -35.21 14.64
C VAL A 212 31.22 -34.65 16.02
N SER A 213 32.44 -34.11 16.13
CA SER A 213 32.88 -33.40 17.35
C SER A 213 32.45 -31.93 17.38
N TRP A 214 32.44 -31.27 16.21
CA TRP A 214 32.35 -29.82 16.02
C TRP A 214 31.39 -29.43 14.90
N ILE A 215 30.62 -28.36 15.11
CA ILE A 215 29.59 -27.87 14.18
C ILE A 215 29.85 -26.39 13.91
N LEU A 216 29.97 -26.02 12.63
CA LEU A 216 30.35 -24.68 12.16
C LEU A 216 29.19 -24.01 11.38
N PRO A 217 28.14 -23.48 12.05
CA PRO A 217 27.00 -22.81 11.40
C PRO A 217 27.35 -21.38 10.93
N PHE A 218 28.37 -21.26 10.08
CA PHE A 218 28.90 -19.99 9.58
C PHE A 218 27.98 -19.36 8.53
N ASP A 219 28.04 -18.03 8.39
CA ASP A 219 27.33 -17.32 7.32
C ASP A 219 27.85 -17.77 5.94
N GLY A 220 26.95 -18.10 5.00
CA GLY A 220 27.28 -18.77 3.73
C GLY A 220 28.15 -18.02 2.71
N ASN A 221 28.70 -16.84 3.06
CA ASN A 221 29.73 -16.14 2.29
C ASN A 221 31.06 -16.01 3.05
N CYS A 222 31.27 -16.86 4.06
CA CYS A 222 32.55 -17.08 4.72
C CYS A 222 33.51 -17.92 3.85
N PHE A 223 34.80 -17.62 3.96
CA PHE A 223 35.90 -18.32 3.30
C PHE A 223 37.01 -18.57 4.32
N LEU A 224 37.51 -19.80 4.37
CA LEU A 224 38.63 -20.21 5.21
C LEU A 224 39.84 -20.49 4.32
N THR A 225 40.96 -19.83 4.62
CA THR A 225 42.26 -20.12 4.03
C THR A 225 42.94 -21.30 4.77
N PRO A 226 43.98 -21.94 4.20
CA PRO A 226 44.67 -23.06 4.83
C PRO A 226 45.18 -22.76 6.25
N ASN A 227 45.83 -21.61 6.47
CA ASN A 227 46.36 -21.23 7.79
C ASN A 227 45.23 -20.90 8.78
N ALA A 228 44.15 -20.26 8.32
CA ALA A 228 42.97 -20.00 9.15
C ALA A 228 42.34 -21.30 9.65
N PHE A 229 42.21 -22.31 8.78
CA PHE A 229 41.65 -23.61 9.16
C PHE A 229 42.62 -24.43 10.02
N ALA A 230 43.94 -24.33 9.78
CA ALA A 230 44.96 -24.94 10.63
C ALA A 230 44.95 -24.35 12.05
N ASP A 231 44.83 -23.03 12.22
CA ASP A 231 44.71 -22.37 13.52
C ASP A 231 43.42 -22.74 14.26
N ILE A 232 42.29 -22.86 13.54
CA ILE A 232 41.04 -23.40 14.09
C ILE A 232 41.26 -24.83 14.60
N ARG A 233 41.81 -25.72 13.77
CA ARG A 233 42.03 -27.13 14.14
C ARG A 233 42.94 -27.27 15.36
N SER A 234 44.10 -26.61 15.36
CA SER A 234 45.08 -26.72 16.46
C SER A 234 44.49 -26.25 17.80
N HIS A 235 43.71 -25.16 17.78
CA HIS A 235 43.04 -24.67 18.97
C HIS A 235 41.85 -25.52 19.40
N LEU A 236 41.10 -26.13 18.48
CA LEU A 236 40.02 -27.07 18.83
C LEU A 236 40.58 -28.35 19.48
N TYR A 237 41.74 -28.85 19.07
CA TYR A 237 42.42 -29.93 19.81
C TYR A 237 42.89 -29.44 21.20
N LYS A 238 43.57 -28.28 21.27
CA LYS A 238 44.19 -27.78 22.51
C LYS A 238 43.20 -27.36 23.61
N TRP A 239 42.01 -26.89 23.22
CA TRP A 239 41.02 -26.31 24.15
C TRP A 239 39.67 -27.01 24.13
N GLY A 240 39.50 -28.04 23.28
CA GLY A 240 38.22 -28.65 22.96
C GLY A 240 37.52 -29.34 24.12
N GLU A 241 38.27 -29.83 25.11
CA GLU A 241 37.73 -30.46 26.33
C GLU A 241 37.14 -29.41 27.29
N LYS A 242 37.80 -28.26 27.44
CA LYS A 242 37.44 -27.21 28.38
C LYS A 242 36.28 -26.32 27.91
N TYR A 243 36.20 -26.02 26.61
CA TYR A 243 35.23 -25.07 26.06
C TYR A 243 34.24 -25.74 25.09
N LYS A 244 32.94 -25.40 25.19
CA LYS A 244 31.91 -25.91 24.27
C LYS A 244 31.58 -24.96 23.11
N TYR A 245 32.06 -23.71 23.15
CA TYR A 245 31.80 -22.68 22.15
C TYR A 245 33.11 -21.99 21.78
N PHE A 246 33.31 -21.71 20.49
CA PHE A 246 34.49 -21.02 20.01
C PHE A 246 34.11 -19.87 19.09
N ILE A 247 34.76 -18.72 19.28
CA ILE A 247 34.49 -17.50 18.53
C ILE A 247 35.58 -17.34 17.48
N VAL A 248 35.17 -17.22 16.22
CA VAL A 248 36.08 -17.10 15.06
C VAL A 248 35.97 -15.68 14.49
N PRO A 249 36.96 -14.81 14.72
CA PRO A 249 36.92 -13.42 14.27
C PRO A 249 36.86 -13.28 12.76
N MET A 250 36.05 -12.33 12.26
CA MET A 250 35.76 -12.17 10.83
C MET A 250 36.37 -10.88 10.25
N ALA A 251 36.97 -10.97 9.05
CA ALA A 251 37.39 -9.82 8.25
C ALA A 251 36.59 -9.74 6.94
N ARG A 252 36.19 -8.54 6.52
CA ARG A 252 35.58 -8.29 5.20
C ARG A 252 36.64 -8.03 4.15
N LEU A 253 36.45 -8.61 2.97
CA LEU A 253 37.24 -8.30 1.78
C LEU A 253 36.59 -7.19 0.97
N ILE A 254 37.43 -6.32 0.41
CA ILE A 254 37.02 -5.30 -0.57
C ILE A 254 37.28 -5.81 -2.01
N ASN A 255 38.17 -6.80 -2.18
CA ASN A 255 38.39 -7.52 -3.43
C ASN A 255 38.75 -8.98 -3.13
N ASN A 256 38.03 -9.95 -3.69
CA ASN A 256 38.29 -11.38 -3.45
C ASN A 256 39.67 -11.84 -3.94
N SER A 257 40.25 -11.15 -4.93
CA SER A 257 41.60 -11.41 -5.46
C SER A 257 42.70 -11.27 -4.40
N GLN A 258 42.42 -10.58 -3.29
CA GLN A 258 43.34 -10.47 -2.14
C GLN A 258 43.65 -11.84 -1.52
N LEU A 259 42.78 -12.85 -1.66
CA LEU A 259 43.02 -14.22 -1.19
C LEU A 259 43.75 -15.11 -2.20
N LEU A 260 43.89 -14.66 -3.46
CA LEU A 260 44.65 -15.38 -4.49
C LEU A 260 46.11 -14.92 -4.53
N ASN A 261 46.35 -13.62 -4.30
CA ASN A 261 47.65 -12.98 -4.49
C ASN A 261 48.28 -12.48 -3.17
N GLY A 262 47.55 -12.52 -2.05
CA GLY A 262 48.01 -12.03 -0.75
C GLY A 262 48.58 -13.13 0.15
N SER A 263 49.32 -12.72 1.18
CA SER A 263 49.79 -13.65 2.22
C SER A 263 48.64 -14.17 3.07
N ASP A 264 48.62 -15.48 3.33
CA ASP A 264 47.65 -16.12 4.24
C ASP A 264 48.00 -15.84 5.72
N THR A 265 47.79 -14.59 6.10
CA THR A 265 48.14 -14.00 7.40
C THR A 265 46.89 -13.53 8.14
N ARG A 266 46.87 -13.65 9.47
CA ARG A 266 45.71 -13.27 10.30
C ARG A 266 45.37 -11.77 10.10
N PRO A 267 44.15 -11.44 9.62
CA PRO A 267 43.75 -10.07 9.35
C PRO A 267 43.29 -9.33 10.62
N ILE A 268 43.10 -8.01 10.50
CA ILE A 268 42.36 -7.23 11.49
C ILE A 268 40.87 -7.53 11.34
N THR A 269 40.20 -7.92 12.42
CA THR A 269 38.82 -8.43 12.42
C THR A 269 37.88 -7.57 13.27
N PRO A 270 37.41 -6.40 12.77
CA PRO A 270 36.51 -5.50 13.51
C PRO A 270 35.02 -5.86 13.37
N GLU A 271 34.69 -6.92 12.63
CA GLU A 271 33.33 -7.30 12.24
C GLU A 271 32.74 -8.42 13.11
N GLU A 272 31.42 -8.61 13.01
CA GLU A 272 30.66 -9.58 13.80
C GLU A 272 31.13 -11.04 13.55
N PRO A 273 31.70 -11.74 14.56
CA PRO A 273 32.40 -13.01 14.36
C PRO A 273 31.47 -14.18 14.02
N GLN A 274 32.06 -15.31 13.65
CA GLN A 274 31.37 -16.60 13.54
C GLN A 274 31.52 -17.42 14.84
N ILE A 275 30.72 -18.48 14.98
CA ILE A 275 30.66 -19.31 16.19
C ILE A 275 30.78 -20.79 15.79
N ILE A 276 31.68 -21.54 16.44
CA ILE A 276 31.75 -23.01 16.39
C ILE A 276 31.17 -23.57 17.69
N PHE A 277 30.45 -24.69 17.56
CA PHE A 277 29.78 -25.39 18.65
C PHE A 277 30.38 -26.80 18.80
N ARG A 278 30.62 -27.26 20.03
CA ARG A 278 30.83 -28.69 20.32
C ARG A 278 29.50 -29.43 20.16
N HIS A 279 29.51 -30.70 19.75
CA HIS A 279 28.29 -31.49 19.56
C HIS A 279 27.41 -31.53 20.84
N ASP A 280 28.00 -31.73 22.01
CA ASP A 280 27.34 -31.74 23.33
C ASP A 280 27.05 -30.33 23.92
N SER A 281 26.94 -29.31 23.08
CA SER A 281 26.62 -27.93 23.49
C SER A 281 25.11 -27.69 23.62
N ASN A 282 24.67 -27.01 24.68
CA ASN A 282 23.23 -26.89 24.98
C ASN A 282 22.59 -25.58 24.48
N LYS A 283 23.36 -24.55 24.12
CA LYS A 283 22.84 -23.24 23.70
C LYS A 283 22.47 -23.27 22.21
N THR A 284 21.33 -22.67 21.86
CA THR A 284 20.82 -22.49 20.49
C THR A 284 20.62 -21.00 20.16
N PHE A 285 20.52 -20.65 18.87
CA PHE A 285 20.17 -19.30 18.46
C PHE A 285 18.70 -19.00 18.80
N ASN A 286 18.38 -17.76 19.17
CA ASN A 286 17.00 -17.38 19.50
C ASN A 286 16.13 -17.42 18.23
N GLY A 287 15.15 -18.32 18.19
CA GLY A 287 14.26 -18.52 17.04
C GLY A 287 13.32 -17.34 16.78
N ASN A 288 13.06 -16.49 17.78
CA ASN A 288 12.14 -15.36 17.69
C ASN A 288 12.83 -14.06 17.23
N MET A 289 14.09 -14.13 16.77
CA MET A 289 14.82 -12.96 16.27
C MET A 289 14.82 -12.92 14.74
N ARG A 290 13.96 -12.05 14.20
CA ARG A 290 13.81 -11.80 12.76
C ARG A 290 15.10 -11.33 12.09
N TYR A 291 15.25 -11.62 10.79
CA TYR A 291 16.41 -11.17 10.03
C TYR A 291 16.49 -9.65 10.05
N GLY A 292 17.72 -9.10 10.12
CA GLY A 292 17.97 -7.67 10.27
C GLY A 292 18.11 -7.19 11.72
N ARG A 293 17.47 -7.82 12.71
CA ARG A 293 17.51 -7.41 14.13
C ARG A 293 18.58 -8.13 14.95
N ARG A 294 19.84 -8.07 14.50
CA ARG A 294 21.01 -8.60 15.23
C ARG A 294 20.91 -10.10 15.67
N PRO A 295 20.30 -11.03 14.90
CA PRO A 295 19.93 -12.37 15.40
C PRO A 295 21.11 -13.28 15.82
N LYS A 296 22.34 -13.01 15.39
CA LYS A 296 23.56 -13.73 15.82
C LYS A 296 24.26 -13.05 17.02
N LEU A 297 24.07 -11.74 17.21
CA LEU A 297 24.66 -10.98 18.31
C LEU A 297 24.05 -11.33 19.67
N ASP A 298 22.78 -11.70 19.73
CA ASP A 298 22.14 -12.30 20.91
C ASP A 298 22.89 -13.52 21.44
N MET A 299 23.28 -14.42 20.53
CA MET A 299 24.05 -15.61 20.90
C MET A 299 25.44 -15.23 21.44
N LEU A 300 26.08 -14.19 20.90
CA LEU A 300 27.36 -13.67 21.40
C LEU A 300 27.21 -13.06 22.80
N TRP A 301 26.17 -12.24 23.04
CA TRP A 301 25.86 -11.69 24.36
C TRP A 301 25.56 -12.79 25.39
N ARG A 302 24.75 -13.80 25.02
CA ARG A 302 24.40 -14.96 25.88
C ARG A 302 25.55 -15.93 26.17
N LEU A 303 26.68 -15.77 25.47
CA LEU A 303 27.94 -16.47 25.72
C LEU A 303 28.96 -15.63 26.52
N GLY A 304 28.63 -14.38 26.87
CA GLY A 304 29.53 -13.48 27.59
C GLY A 304 30.62 -12.83 26.71
N VAL A 305 30.47 -12.87 25.37
CA VAL A 305 31.48 -12.32 24.44
C VAL A 305 31.49 -10.79 24.53
N PRO A 306 32.61 -10.15 24.94
CA PRO A 306 32.68 -8.69 25.03
C PRO A 306 32.55 -8.05 23.64
N THR A 307 31.47 -7.31 23.41
CA THR A 307 31.32 -6.56 22.16
C THR A 307 32.27 -5.36 22.17
N THR A 308 33.29 -5.39 21.31
CA THR A 308 34.42 -4.44 21.18
C THR A 308 34.03 -3.01 20.76
N SER A 309 32.79 -2.57 21.01
CA SER A 309 32.35 -1.19 20.80
C SER A 309 31.15 -0.86 21.69
N ARG A 310 31.24 0.29 22.39
CA ARG A 310 30.08 0.95 23.04
C ARG A 310 28.88 1.12 22.08
N ASN A 311 29.13 1.17 20.77
CA ASN A 311 28.13 1.25 19.69
C ASN A 311 27.20 0.02 19.54
N PHE A 312 27.56 -1.15 20.08
CA PHE A 312 26.66 -2.31 20.06
C PHE A 312 25.54 -2.17 21.10
N ASN A 313 25.81 -1.48 22.21
CA ASN A 313 24.86 -1.19 23.30
C ASN A 313 23.84 -0.09 22.95
N ARG A 314 23.34 -0.08 21.70
CA ARG A 314 22.15 0.69 21.29
C ARG A 314 20.92 -0.06 21.76
N THR A 315 20.07 0.64 22.49
CA THR A 315 18.72 0.24 22.91
C THR A 315 17.90 -0.39 21.77
N SER A 316 17.02 -1.30 22.14
CA SER A 316 15.85 -1.69 21.34
C SER A 316 15.01 -0.46 20.98
N ALA A 317 14.17 -0.54 19.94
CA ALA A 317 13.11 0.47 19.80
C ALA A 317 12.14 0.38 21.01
N PRO A 318 11.44 1.46 21.38
CA PRO A 318 10.52 1.43 22.54
C PRO A 318 9.43 0.35 22.45
N TRP A 319 8.97 0.05 21.23
CA TRP A 319 8.00 -1.00 20.90
C TRP A 319 8.63 -2.39 20.68
N GLU A 320 9.96 -2.52 20.77
CA GLU A 320 10.63 -3.83 20.75
C GLU A 320 10.89 -4.29 22.17
N SER A 321 10.38 -5.48 22.52
CA SER A 321 10.56 -6.10 23.83
C SER A 321 12.00 -5.94 24.35
N HIS A 322 12.14 -5.30 25.51
CA HIS A 322 13.40 -5.28 26.21
C HIS A 322 13.74 -6.73 26.60
N HIS A 323 14.70 -7.33 25.89
CA HIS A 323 15.43 -8.46 26.44
C HIS A 323 16.12 -7.95 27.69
N ASP A 324 15.69 -8.45 28.87
CA ASP A 324 16.17 -8.00 30.17
C ASP A 324 17.69 -7.85 30.16
N SER A 325 18.15 -6.67 30.58
CA SER A 325 19.51 -6.17 30.40
C SER A 325 20.53 -7.29 30.62
N TYR A 326 21.09 -7.82 29.51
CA TYR A 326 21.84 -9.07 29.48
C TYR A 326 22.87 -9.10 30.61
N LYS A 327 22.51 -9.74 31.74
CA LYS A 327 23.34 -9.75 32.95
C LYS A 327 24.66 -10.39 32.56
N PHE A 328 25.74 -9.63 32.70
CA PHE A 328 27.05 -10.05 32.22
C PHE A 328 27.49 -11.28 33.02
N ILE A 329 27.36 -12.47 32.42
CA ILE A 329 27.70 -13.72 33.09
C ILE A 329 29.22 -13.85 33.04
N GLU A 330 29.89 -13.63 34.17
CA GLU A 330 31.36 -13.62 34.28
C GLU A 330 32.03 -14.98 34.00
N SER A 331 31.26 -16.01 33.66
CA SER A 331 31.79 -17.30 33.21
C SER A 331 32.29 -17.23 31.76
N ASP A 332 33.59 -17.45 31.54
CA ASP A 332 34.17 -17.68 30.21
C ASP A 332 33.61 -18.96 29.55
N GLN A 333 32.43 -18.87 28.94
CA GLN A 333 31.79 -20.00 28.24
C GLN A 333 32.45 -20.31 26.89
N TYR A 334 33.32 -19.44 26.38
CA TYR A 334 33.87 -19.49 25.03
C TYR A 334 35.40 -19.32 24.97
N LYS A 335 35.99 -19.65 23.82
CA LYS A 335 37.39 -19.33 23.50
C LYS A 335 37.51 -18.73 22.10
N THR A 336 38.24 -17.62 21.95
CA THR A 336 38.51 -17.02 20.63
C THR A 336 39.66 -17.74 19.91
N ILE A 337 39.44 -18.17 18.68
CA ILE A 337 40.39 -18.96 17.87
C ILE A 337 40.31 -18.58 16.39
N GLY A 338 41.33 -18.88 15.58
CA GLY A 338 41.25 -18.78 14.13
C GLY A 338 41.03 -17.37 13.59
N TRP A 339 40.60 -17.33 12.33
CA TRP A 339 39.94 -16.19 11.69
C TRP A 339 39.11 -16.73 10.53
N VAL A 340 38.29 -15.88 9.92
CA VAL A 340 37.55 -16.21 8.71
C VAL A 340 37.38 -14.97 7.84
N PHE A 341 37.53 -15.12 6.52
CA PHE A 341 37.27 -14.05 5.58
C PHE A 341 35.81 -14.06 5.17
N ARG A 342 35.23 -12.88 4.96
CA ARG A 342 33.93 -12.71 4.33
C ARG A 342 34.15 -12.19 2.91
N LEU A 343 33.71 -12.97 1.93
CA LEU A 343 33.84 -12.62 0.52
C LEU A 343 33.11 -11.31 0.20
N PHE A 344 33.74 -10.51 -0.65
CA PHE A 344 33.25 -9.23 -1.14
C PHE A 344 31.87 -9.39 -1.79
N SER A 345 30.92 -8.53 -1.39
CA SER A 345 29.52 -8.60 -1.83
C SER A 345 29.22 -7.90 -3.16
N GLY A 346 30.23 -7.31 -3.81
CA GLY A 346 30.08 -6.43 -4.97
C GLY A 346 29.94 -4.95 -4.61
N GLN A 347 29.44 -4.61 -3.42
CA GLN A 347 29.15 -3.22 -3.05
C GLN A 347 30.23 -2.58 -2.17
N ALA A 348 31.25 -1.96 -2.78
CA ALA A 348 32.38 -1.33 -2.08
C ALA A 348 31.95 -0.35 -0.96
N SER A 349 30.94 0.50 -1.20
CA SER A 349 30.44 1.47 -0.21
C SER A 349 29.78 0.85 1.03
N GLN A 350 29.47 -0.45 1.02
CA GLN A 350 28.98 -1.19 2.19
C GLN A 350 30.08 -1.96 2.93
N GLU A 351 31.21 -2.26 2.28
CA GLU A 351 32.25 -3.14 2.81
C GLU A 351 33.42 -2.38 3.47
N LEU A 352 33.49 -1.04 3.33
CA LEU A 352 34.43 -0.19 4.06
C LEU A 352 34.19 -0.23 5.59
N ASN A 353 35.28 -0.20 6.37
CA ASN A 353 35.26 -0.15 7.84
C ASN A 353 34.97 1.28 8.37
N GLN A 354 33.85 1.86 7.96
CA GLN A 354 33.41 3.21 8.33
C GLN A 354 32.02 3.18 8.98
N LYS A 355 31.74 4.15 9.88
CA LYS A 355 30.43 4.27 10.57
C LYS A 355 29.27 4.39 9.56
N GLU A 356 29.49 5.12 8.48
CA GLU A 356 28.54 5.35 7.40
C GLU A 356 28.21 4.06 6.64
N ALA A 357 29.22 3.27 6.25
CA ALA A 357 29.02 1.97 5.60
C ALA A 357 28.20 0.99 6.47
N SER A 358 28.37 1.02 7.80
CA SER A 358 27.56 0.23 8.74
C SER A 358 26.11 0.72 8.84
N ALA A 359 25.88 2.04 8.77
CA ALA A 359 24.55 2.62 8.69
C ALA A 359 23.86 2.28 7.35
N LEU A 360 24.59 2.38 6.22
CA LEU A 360 24.12 2.04 4.88
C LEU A 360 23.78 0.54 4.76
N ARG A 361 24.65 -0.35 5.26
CA ARG A 361 24.37 -1.80 5.42
C ARG A 361 23.08 -2.07 6.20
N SER A 362 22.79 -1.25 7.21
CA SER A 362 21.59 -1.40 8.04
C SER A 362 20.34 -0.90 7.32
N PHE A 363 20.42 0.26 6.65
CA PHE A 363 19.33 0.84 5.86
C PHE A 363 18.95 -0.05 4.68
N ASN A 364 19.91 -0.43 3.83
CA ASN A 364 19.69 -1.26 2.65
C ASN A 364 19.12 -2.64 3.01
N ARG A 365 19.47 -3.19 4.19
CA ARG A 365 18.89 -4.46 4.66
C ARG A 365 17.41 -4.33 5.01
N LEU A 366 17.00 -3.28 5.72
CA LEU A 366 15.59 -3.04 6.06
C LEU A 366 14.76 -2.84 4.77
N LEU A 367 15.31 -2.07 3.82
CA LEU A 367 14.74 -1.88 2.48
C LEU A 367 14.56 -3.21 1.72
N ALA A 368 15.58 -4.09 1.76
CA ALA A 368 15.55 -5.39 1.10
C ALA A 368 14.59 -6.40 1.77
N ILE A 369 14.49 -6.40 3.10
CA ILE A 369 13.50 -7.20 3.86
C ILE A 369 12.10 -6.82 3.40
N GLN A 370 11.79 -5.52 3.37
CA GLN A 370 10.48 -5.05 2.96
C GLN A 370 10.21 -5.36 1.48
N ASN A 371 11.16 -5.13 0.57
CA ASN A 371 10.99 -5.40 -0.87
C ASN A 371 10.77 -6.90 -1.15
N PHE A 372 11.43 -7.77 -0.39
CA PHE A 372 11.21 -9.21 -0.46
C PHE A 372 9.81 -9.60 0.01
N ILE A 373 9.34 -9.07 1.15
CA ILE A 373 8.04 -9.42 1.74
C ILE A 373 6.87 -8.80 0.97
N ASP A 374 6.94 -7.52 0.60
CA ASP A 374 5.98 -6.88 -0.34
C ASP A 374 5.89 -7.71 -1.63
N GLY A 375 7.02 -8.24 -2.11
CA GLY A 375 7.09 -9.10 -3.29
C GLY A 375 6.63 -10.54 -3.07
N LEU A 376 6.53 -11.07 -1.84
CA LEU A 376 5.86 -12.35 -1.55
C LEU A 376 4.34 -12.15 -1.56
N ASP A 377 3.86 -11.12 -0.87
CA ASP A 377 2.44 -10.77 -0.79
C ASP A 377 1.86 -10.39 -2.16
N GLU A 378 2.58 -9.61 -2.98
CA GLU A 378 2.18 -9.31 -4.36
C GLU A 378 2.03 -10.58 -5.21
N ARG A 379 2.99 -11.52 -5.13
CA ARG A 379 2.94 -12.78 -5.87
C ARG A 379 1.75 -13.65 -5.44
N LEU A 380 1.37 -13.64 -4.17
CA LEU A 380 0.20 -14.35 -3.66
C LEU A 380 -1.10 -13.68 -4.10
N ALA A 381 -1.17 -12.35 -4.01
CA ALA A 381 -2.32 -11.58 -4.49
C ALA A 381 -2.62 -11.87 -5.96
N ARG A 382 -1.60 -11.90 -6.83
CA ARG A 382 -1.75 -12.26 -8.25
C ARG A 382 -2.03 -13.76 -8.49
N LYS A 383 -1.24 -14.67 -7.89
CA LYS A 383 -1.29 -16.12 -8.24
C LYS A 383 -2.33 -16.95 -7.48
N VAL A 384 -2.69 -16.55 -6.25
CA VAL A 384 -3.55 -17.34 -5.35
C VAL A 384 -4.88 -16.65 -5.12
N HIS A 385 -4.89 -15.33 -4.99
CA HIS A 385 -6.12 -14.54 -4.79
C HIS A 385 -6.71 -13.99 -6.09
N GLY A 386 -6.01 -14.11 -7.23
CA GLY A 386 -6.52 -13.76 -8.55
C GLY A 386 -6.68 -12.26 -8.83
N PHE A 387 -5.95 -11.39 -8.10
CA PHE A 387 -6.06 -9.94 -8.28
C PHE A 387 -5.85 -9.52 -9.74
N ASN A 388 -6.81 -8.74 -10.25
CA ASN A 388 -6.85 -8.27 -11.63
C ASN A 388 -7.21 -6.77 -11.65
N PRO A 389 -6.34 -5.87 -12.17
CA PRO A 389 -6.61 -4.43 -12.18
C PRO A 389 -7.80 -4.02 -13.08
N PHE A 390 -8.20 -4.89 -14.01
CA PHE A 390 -9.39 -4.71 -14.85
C PHE A 390 -10.71 -5.12 -14.16
N GLN A 391 -10.65 -5.81 -13.02
CA GLN A 391 -11.83 -6.14 -12.21
C GLN A 391 -12.42 -4.85 -11.62
N LEU A 392 -13.76 -4.76 -11.54
CA LEU A 392 -14.42 -3.63 -10.88
C LEU A 392 -14.02 -3.56 -9.41
N PHE A 393 -13.77 -2.35 -8.94
CA PHE A 393 -13.29 -2.08 -7.59
C PHE A 393 -14.45 -1.92 -6.61
N LEU A 394 -15.46 -1.10 -6.93
CA LEU A 394 -16.55 -0.76 -6.01
C LEU A 394 -17.81 -1.60 -6.27
N TYR A 395 -18.21 -1.75 -7.52
CA TYR A 395 -19.38 -2.54 -7.91
C TYR A 395 -18.97 -4.01 -8.06
N ASP A 396 -19.60 -4.93 -7.32
CA ASP A 396 -19.37 -6.36 -7.52
C ASP A 396 -20.02 -6.82 -8.83
N GLU A 397 -19.22 -7.46 -9.68
CA GLU A 397 -19.64 -7.85 -11.04
C GLU A 397 -20.76 -8.90 -11.06
N LYS A 398 -20.89 -9.71 -10.00
CA LYS A 398 -21.96 -10.71 -9.89
C LYS A 398 -23.26 -10.05 -9.45
N LEU A 399 -23.21 -9.17 -8.45
CA LEU A 399 -24.37 -8.37 -8.03
C LEU A 399 -24.87 -7.48 -9.19
N LEU A 400 -23.95 -6.82 -9.90
CA LEU A 400 -24.27 -5.98 -11.07
C LEU A 400 -24.82 -6.79 -12.25
N SER A 401 -24.29 -7.99 -12.51
CA SER A 401 -24.87 -8.92 -13.51
C SER A 401 -26.22 -9.49 -13.09
N GLN A 402 -26.44 -9.74 -11.79
CA GLN A 402 -27.70 -10.23 -11.25
C GLN A 402 -28.78 -9.14 -11.31
N ALA A 403 -28.45 -7.90 -10.92
CA ALA A 403 -29.32 -6.74 -11.07
C ALA A 403 -29.72 -6.52 -12.54
N ARG A 404 -28.75 -6.61 -13.47
CA ARG A 404 -29.06 -6.58 -14.92
C ARG A 404 -30.00 -7.71 -15.33
N SER A 405 -29.75 -8.95 -14.90
CA SER A 405 -30.66 -10.08 -15.20
C SER A 405 -32.08 -9.81 -14.66
N ASN A 406 -32.19 -9.29 -13.44
CA ASN A 406 -33.47 -8.97 -12.80
C ASN A 406 -34.24 -7.86 -13.55
N PHE A 407 -33.54 -6.86 -14.11
CA PHE A 407 -34.14 -5.85 -14.97
C PHE A 407 -34.77 -6.47 -16.24
N TRP A 408 -34.02 -7.31 -16.96
CA TRP A 408 -34.54 -7.99 -18.16
C TRP A 408 -35.66 -8.99 -17.84
N LEU A 409 -35.65 -9.60 -16.65
CA LEU A 409 -36.73 -10.44 -16.10
C LEU A 409 -37.91 -9.65 -15.51
N GLN A 410 -37.95 -8.31 -15.65
CA GLN A 410 -39.04 -7.43 -15.19
C GLN A 410 -39.30 -7.47 -13.66
N VAL A 411 -38.27 -7.65 -12.83
CA VAL A 411 -38.39 -7.59 -11.36
C VAL A 411 -38.73 -6.15 -10.93
N PRO A 412 -39.90 -5.88 -10.30
CA PRO A 412 -40.45 -4.51 -10.18
C PRO A 412 -39.51 -3.46 -9.60
N ASN A 413 -38.95 -3.66 -8.40
CA ASN A 413 -38.10 -2.66 -7.73
C ASN A 413 -36.82 -2.36 -8.51
N VAL A 414 -36.31 -3.35 -9.28
CA VAL A 414 -35.13 -3.18 -10.15
C VAL A 414 -35.51 -2.42 -11.41
N VAL A 415 -36.68 -2.69 -12.00
CA VAL A 415 -37.21 -1.92 -13.14
C VAL A 415 -37.47 -0.48 -12.74
N GLU A 416 -38.08 -0.22 -11.59
CA GLU A 416 -38.32 1.12 -11.04
C GLU A 416 -36.99 1.90 -10.90
N THR A 417 -35.98 1.28 -10.29
CA THR A 417 -34.63 1.86 -10.15
C THR A 417 -33.97 2.15 -11.51
N VAL A 418 -34.06 1.21 -12.46
CA VAL A 418 -33.40 1.33 -13.78
C VAL A 418 -34.14 2.29 -14.71
N GLN A 419 -35.46 2.49 -14.54
CA GLN A 419 -36.20 3.55 -15.23
C GLN A 419 -35.77 4.95 -14.77
N VAL A 420 -35.53 5.14 -13.46
CA VAL A 420 -34.96 6.41 -12.94
C VAL A 420 -33.53 6.63 -13.46
N LEU A 421 -32.70 5.58 -13.52
CA LEU A 421 -31.37 5.60 -14.15
C LEU A 421 -31.41 6.05 -15.62
N ILE A 422 -32.30 5.48 -16.42
CA ILE A 422 -32.45 5.83 -17.84
C ILE A 422 -32.96 7.28 -17.97
N LYS A 423 -33.95 7.70 -17.17
CA LYS A 423 -34.44 9.09 -17.15
C LYS A 423 -33.31 10.09 -16.89
N ARG A 424 -32.50 9.88 -15.83
CA ARG A 424 -31.35 10.74 -15.51
C ARG A 424 -30.29 10.71 -16.62
N ALA A 425 -30.03 9.56 -17.25
CA ALA A 425 -29.09 9.46 -18.36
C ALA A 425 -29.56 10.20 -19.63
N ASP A 426 -30.87 10.28 -19.90
CA ASP A 426 -31.44 11.09 -20.98
C ASP A 426 -31.47 12.60 -20.64
N GLU A 427 -31.72 12.98 -19.39
CA GLU A 427 -31.56 14.36 -18.90
C GLU A 427 -30.10 14.83 -19.12
N ILE A 428 -29.10 14.06 -18.65
CA ILE A 428 -27.67 14.35 -18.85
C ILE A 428 -27.33 14.41 -20.35
N SER A 429 -27.78 13.42 -21.14
CA SER A 429 -27.56 13.41 -22.60
C SER A 429 -28.08 14.69 -23.26
N SER A 430 -29.24 15.19 -22.83
CA SER A 430 -29.87 16.39 -23.37
C SER A 430 -29.10 17.66 -22.98
N VAL A 431 -28.60 17.74 -21.74
CA VAL A 431 -27.71 18.82 -21.30
C VAL A 431 -26.42 18.86 -22.11
N VAL A 432 -25.79 17.70 -22.36
CA VAL A 432 -24.58 17.60 -23.19
C VAL A 432 -24.85 18.00 -24.65
N ILE A 433 -25.93 17.49 -25.26
CA ILE A 433 -26.34 17.86 -26.63
C ILE A 433 -26.62 19.37 -26.76
N ASN A 434 -27.08 20.03 -25.70
CA ASN A 434 -27.32 21.48 -25.72
C ASN A 434 -26.04 22.30 -25.56
N LEU A 435 -25.09 21.87 -24.73
CA LEU A 435 -23.84 22.58 -24.43
C LEU A 435 -22.72 22.38 -25.46
N PHE A 436 -22.72 21.26 -26.20
CA PHE A 436 -21.60 20.85 -27.05
C PHE A 436 -21.99 20.48 -28.48
N GLU A 437 -21.01 20.62 -29.38
CA GLU A 437 -21.00 20.16 -30.78
C GLU A 437 -19.82 19.18 -30.97
N SER A 438 -19.94 18.23 -31.90
CA SER A 438 -18.80 17.44 -32.36
C SER A 438 -18.00 18.21 -33.41
N GLU A 439 -16.66 18.16 -33.37
CA GLU A 439 -15.79 18.93 -34.29
C GLU A 439 -15.97 18.60 -35.79
N ARG A 440 -16.63 17.48 -36.08
CA ARG A 440 -17.20 17.16 -37.39
C ARG A 440 -18.67 16.80 -37.15
N GLY A 441 -19.56 17.30 -38.01
CA GLY A 441 -21.01 17.16 -37.85
C GLY A 441 -21.44 15.69 -37.76
N ILE A 442 -22.50 15.43 -37.00
CA ILE A 442 -23.03 14.09 -36.79
C ILE A 442 -23.57 13.54 -38.11
N GLN A 443 -22.90 12.53 -38.64
CA GLN A 443 -23.46 11.57 -39.60
C GLN A 443 -23.27 10.18 -39.02
N ASP A 444 -24.32 9.36 -39.05
CA ASP A 444 -24.33 8.00 -38.51
C ASP A 444 -23.60 7.02 -39.44
N GLU A 445 -22.28 7.16 -39.57
CA GLU A 445 -21.43 6.15 -40.21
C GLU A 445 -20.77 5.24 -39.18
N GLU A 446 -21.07 3.95 -39.27
CA GLU A 446 -20.45 2.89 -38.49
C GLU A 446 -18.96 2.75 -38.85
N ASN A 447 -18.05 3.41 -38.12
CA ASN A 447 -16.72 2.89 -37.72
C ASN A 447 -15.92 3.91 -36.88
N THR A 448 -15.89 3.69 -35.56
CA THR A 448 -14.76 4.01 -34.65
C THR A 448 -14.14 5.44 -34.73
N LEU A 449 -14.94 6.48 -34.96
CA LEU A 449 -14.46 7.86 -34.94
C LEU A 449 -14.39 8.44 -33.50
N VAL A 450 -13.24 8.99 -33.15
CA VAL A 450 -12.99 9.68 -31.88
C VAL A 450 -13.50 11.12 -32.00
N HIS A 451 -14.55 11.45 -31.24
CA HIS A 451 -15.12 12.80 -31.22
C HIS A 451 -14.81 13.50 -29.90
N PHE A 452 -13.95 14.53 -29.97
CA PHE A 452 -13.86 15.54 -28.92
C PHE A 452 -15.08 16.47 -29.01
N LEU A 453 -15.56 16.93 -27.86
CA LEU A 453 -16.70 17.85 -27.77
C LEU A 453 -16.18 19.28 -27.71
N LYS A 454 -16.66 20.11 -28.62
CA LYS A 454 -16.40 21.55 -28.62
C LYS A 454 -17.60 22.27 -28.01
N VAL A 455 -17.36 23.22 -27.11
CA VAL A 455 -18.42 24.12 -26.63
C VAL A 455 -18.95 24.90 -27.84
N LYS A 456 -20.29 24.93 -28.01
CA LYS A 456 -20.93 25.59 -29.16
C LYS A 456 -20.44 27.04 -29.28
N SER A 457 -20.17 27.51 -30.49
CA SER A 457 -19.63 28.87 -30.75
C SER A 457 -20.44 29.98 -30.06
N ASN A 458 -21.75 29.75 -29.93
CA ASN A 458 -22.75 30.64 -29.37
C ASN A 458 -22.59 30.84 -27.84
N ILE A 459 -21.88 29.92 -27.18
CA ILE A 459 -21.71 29.82 -25.72
C ILE A 459 -20.24 30.01 -25.32
N TYR A 460 -19.28 29.77 -26.22
CA TYR A 460 -17.83 29.92 -25.97
C TYR A 460 -17.45 31.27 -25.33
N ASN A 461 -18.04 32.37 -25.81
CA ASN A 461 -17.80 33.72 -25.28
C ASN A 461 -18.32 33.94 -23.84
N LEU A 462 -19.17 33.05 -23.31
CA LEU A 462 -19.76 33.15 -21.97
C LEU A 462 -18.86 32.53 -20.89
N PHE A 463 -18.02 31.55 -21.25
CA PHE A 463 -17.11 30.85 -20.32
C PHE A 463 -15.74 31.53 -20.15
N HIS A 464 -15.42 32.52 -20.99
CA HIS A 464 -14.11 33.19 -21.00
C HIS A 464 -14.16 34.69 -20.67
N GLN A 465 -15.26 35.20 -20.11
CA GLN A 465 -15.28 36.54 -19.52
C GLN A 465 -14.70 36.55 -18.08
N PRO A 466 -13.88 37.55 -17.71
CA PRO A 466 -13.35 37.66 -16.36
C PRO A 466 -14.45 38.01 -15.35
N VAL A 467 -14.48 37.29 -14.23
CA VAL A 467 -15.58 37.28 -13.24
C VAL A 467 -15.96 38.69 -12.75
N GLU A 468 -14.97 39.58 -12.55
CA GLU A 468 -15.19 40.95 -12.05
C GLU A 468 -16.04 41.86 -12.97
N SER A 469 -16.22 41.48 -14.24
CA SER A 469 -17.05 42.23 -15.19
C SER A 469 -18.54 41.89 -15.10
N VAL A 470 -18.86 40.63 -14.80
CA VAL A 470 -20.22 40.07 -14.92
C VAL A 470 -21.17 40.71 -13.90
N ASP A 471 -20.79 40.72 -12.62
CA ASP A 471 -21.60 41.27 -11.51
C ASP A 471 -21.88 42.78 -11.64
N LYS A 472 -21.08 43.51 -12.42
CA LYS A 472 -21.29 44.94 -12.72
C LYS A 472 -22.18 45.18 -13.94
N THR A 473 -22.19 44.26 -14.92
CA THR A 473 -23.04 44.40 -16.12
C THR A 473 -24.48 43.88 -15.95
N ILE A 474 -24.71 42.87 -15.09
CA ILE A 474 -26.05 42.28 -14.89
C ILE A 474 -27.07 43.33 -14.41
N ASN A 475 -26.65 44.34 -13.65
CA ASN A 475 -27.53 45.37 -13.09
C ASN A 475 -27.92 46.51 -14.05
N PHE A 476 -27.49 46.51 -15.33
CA PHE A 476 -27.69 47.64 -16.25
C PHE A 476 -28.12 47.31 -17.69
N LEU A 477 -28.46 46.05 -18.01
CA LEU A 477 -28.91 45.65 -19.35
C LEU A 477 -30.26 44.89 -19.29
N PRO A 478 -31.40 45.50 -19.72
CA PRO A 478 -32.73 44.90 -19.62
C PRO A 478 -33.03 43.70 -20.56
N ASN A 479 -32.02 43.07 -21.15
CA ASN A 479 -32.16 41.96 -22.11
C ASN A 479 -30.98 40.99 -21.99
N VAL A 480 -30.82 40.37 -20.81
CA VAL A 480 -30.03 39.15 -20.68
C VAL A 480 -30.92 37.99 -21.11
N ASP A 481 -30.57 37.35 -22.23
CA ASP A 481 -31.29 36.22 -22.80
C ASP A 481 -31.31 35.02 -21.83
N ASP A 482 -32.49 34.72 -21.25
CA ASP A 482 -32.68 33.73 -20.18
C ASP A 482 -32.07 32.36 -20.50
N ASN A 483 -32.10 31.96 -21.78
CA ASN A 483 -31.51 30.70 -22.26
C ASN A 483 -30.01 30.62 -21.96
N LYS A 484 -29.29 31.75 -22.04
CA LYS A 484 -27.85 31.81 -21.77
C LYS A 484 -27.54 31.69 -20.28
N VAL A 485 -28.41 32.23 -19.41
CA VAL A 485 -28.28 32.08 -17.94
C VAL A 485 -28.54 30.63 -17.56
N SER A 486 -29.59 30.01 -18.11
CA SER A 486 -29.87 28.57 -17.91
C SER A 486 -28.69 27.69 -18.36
N LEU A 487 -28.13 27.92 -19.56
CA LEU A 487 -27.00 27.12 -20.06
C LEU A 487 -25.74 27.24 -19.18
N ASN A 488 -25.41 28.42 -18.65
CA ASN A 488 -24.28 28.61 -17.74
C ASN A 488 -24.50 27.88 -16.40
N ASN A 489 -25.73 27.96 -15.85
CA ASN A 489 -26.10 27.26 -14.63
C ASN A 489 -26.04 25.73 -14.82
N ASN A 490 -26.58 25.21 -15.92
CA ASN A 490 -26.52 23.78 -16.27
C ASN A 490 -25.07 23.29 -16.40
N PHE A 491 -24.18 24.05 -17.06
CA PHE A 491 -22.76 23.69 -17.14
C PHE A 491 -22.10 23.64 -15.76
N LYS A 492 -22.38 24.63 -14.90
CA LYS A 492 -21.85 24.68 -13.53
C LYS A 492 -22.33 23.50 -12.69
N GLU A 493 -23.63 23.25 -12.68
CA GLU A 493 -24.23 22.17 -11.89
C GLU A 493 -23.71 20.77 -12.30
N TYR A 494 -23.64 20.49 -13.61
CA TYR A 494 -23.33 19.15 -14.11
C TYR A 494 -21.82 18.89 -14.27
N PHE A 495 -20.99 19.92 -14.47
CA PHE A 495 -19.59 19.74 -14.90
C PHE A 495 -18.54 20.65 -14.22
N SER A 496 -18.88 21.52 -13.25
CA SER A 496 -17.83 22.34 -12.60
C SER A 496 -17.04 21.64 -11.50
N THR A 497 -17.49 20.50 -10.97
CA THR A 497 -16.74 19.74 -9.95
C THR A 497 -16.43 18.32 -10.41
N PRO A 498 -15.30 17.73 -9.97
CA PRO A 498 -14.97 16.35 -10.28
C PRO A 498 -16.11 15.39 -9.93
N ASP A 499 -16.74 15.52 -8.76
CA ASP A 499 -17.78 14.58 -8.33
C ASP A 499 -19.03 14.61 -9.20
N SER A 500 -19.50 15.78 -9.66
CA SER A 500 -20.67 15.82 -10.56
C SER A 500 -20.32 15.29 -11.95
N PHE A 501 -19.12 15.55 -12.44
CA PHE A 501 -18.60 14.93 -13.66
C PHE A 501 -18.50 13.39 -13.53
N PHE A 502 -17.92 12.88 -12.44
CA PHE A 502 -17.81 11.45 -12.16
C PHE A 502 -19.18 10.76 -12.01
N GLU A 503 -20.12 11.40 -11.30
CA GLU A 503 -21.51 10.94 -11.12
C GLU A 503 -22.25 10.84 -12.45
N ASN A 504 -22.12 11.87 -13.30
CA ASN A 504 -22.74 11.91 -14.63
C ASN A 504 -22.14 10.85 -15.57
N VAL A 505 -20.81 10.67 -15.55
CA VAL A 505 -20.14 9.60 -16.33
C VAL A 505 -20.61 8.22 -15.88
N MET A 506 -20.64 7.93 -14.57
CA MET A 506 -21.08 6.60 -14.10
C MET A 506 -22.57 6.35 -14.36
N THR A 507 -23.43 7.37 -14.24
CA THR A 507 -24.85 7.30 -14.58
C THR A 507 -25.06 6.91 -16.04
N LEU A 508 -24.35 7.56 -16.98
CA LEU A 508 -24.41 7.21 -18.40
C LEU A 508 -23.89 5.79 -18.70
N VAL A 509 -22.82 5.35 -18.03
CA VAL A 509 -22.24 4.01 -18.22
C VAL A 509 -23.14 2.91 -17.66
N LEU A 510 -23.77 3.11 -16.50
CA LEU A 510 -24.77 2.19 -15.96
C LEU A 510 -26.01 2.14 -16.85
N ALA A 511 -26.51 3.27 -17.35
CA ALA A 511 -27.66 3.29 -18.26
C ALA A 511 -27.38 2.51 -19.55
N HIS A 512 -26.18 2.62 -20.13
CA HIS A 512 -25.73 1.75 -21.21
C HIS A 512 -25.67 0.27 -20.79
N TYR A 513 -25.04 -0.04 -19.65
CA TYR A 513 -24.88 -1.42 -19.19
C TYR A 513 -26.22 -2.14 -18.97
N PHE A 514 -27.24 -1.45 -18.45
CA PHE A 514 -28.57 -2.05 -18.24
C PHE A 514 -29.39 -2.12 -19.55
N SER A 515 -29.51 -1.01 -20.28
CA SER A 515 -30.39 -0.91 -21.46
C SER A 515 -29.81 -1.49 -22.75
N GLY A 516 -28.49 -1.60 -22.86
CA GLY A 516 -27.77 -1.90 -24.10
C GLY A 516 -27.65 -0.72 -25.08
N ASN A 517 -28.27 0.43 -24.81
CA ASN A 517 -28.24 1.58 -25.70
C ASN A 517 -26.83 2.21 -25.75
N GLU A 518 -26.18 2.20 -26.91
CA GLU A 518 -24.84 2.76 -27.10
C GLU A 518 -24.77 4.28 -26.91
N LYS A 519 -25.88 5.01 -27.10
CA LYS A 519 -25.95 6.48 -26.96
C LYS A 519 -25.28 6.96 -25.68
N TYR A 520 -25.64 6.37 -24.53
CA TYR A 520 -25.16 6.82 -23.23
C TYR A 520 -23.66 6.59 -23.07
N ALA A 521 -23.14 5.43 -23.49
CA ALA A 521 -21.72 5.14 -23.42
C ALA A 521 -20.87 5.94 -24.42
N LYS A 522 -21.41 6.23 -25.62
CA LYS A 522 -20.81 7.17 -26.58
C LYS A 522 -20.68 8.57 -25.96
N TRP A 523 -21.72 9.07 -25.26
CA TRP A 523 -21.64 10.33 -24.52
C TRP A 523 -20.65 10.27 -23.34
N ALA A 524 -20.65 9.20 -22.53
CA ALA A 524 -19.73 9.04 -21.41
C ALA A 524 -18.26 9.05 -21.88
N ALA A 525 -17.93 8.32 -22.94
CA ALA A 525 -16.59 8.31 -23.51
C ALA A 525 -16.21 9.66 -24.14
N ASN A 526 -17.15 10.39 -24.76
CA ASN A 526 -16.88 11.72 -25.31
C ASN A 526 -16.71 12.79 -24.20
N LEU A 527 -17.38 12.65 -23.06
CA LEU A 527 -17.11 13.45 -21.85
C LEU A 527 -15.71 13.17 -21.31
N ILE A 528 -15.31 11.90 -21.16
CA ILE A 528 -13.96 11.50 -20.74
C ILE A 528 -12.90 12.05 -21.72
N ARG A 529 -13.11 11.90 -23.03
CA ARG A 529 -12.25 12.48 -24.08
C ARG A 529 -12.07 13.98 -23.90
N THR A 530 -13.15 14.70 -23.65
CA THR A 530 -13.15 16.16 -23.61
C THR A 530 -12.56 16.74 -22.33
N PHE A 531 -12.84 16.11 -21.17
CA PHE A 531 -12.46 16.67 -19.86
C PHE A 531 -11.22 16.02 -19.23
N VAL A 532 -10.80 14.82 -19.67
CA VAL A 532 -9.68 14.07 -19.07
C VAL A 532 -8.56 13.77 -20.06
N LEU A 533 -8.87 13.53 -21.35
CA LEU A 533 -7.86 13.16 -22.35
C LEU A 533 -7.43 14.31 -23.28
N SER A 534 -8.28 15.32 -23.49
CA SER A 534 -7.95 16.48 -24.33
C SER A 534 -6.73 17.25 -23.81
N SER A 535 -6.56 17.31 -22.49
CA SER A 535 -5.41 17.88 -21.79
C SER A 535 -4.08 17.15 -22.08
N TYR A 536 -4.13 15.86 -22.44
CA TYR A 536 -2.98 15.07 -22.92
C TYR A 536 -2.79 15.15 -24.44
N ALA A 537 -3.76 15.66 -25.21
CA ALA A 537 -3.69 15.75 -26.67
C ALA A 537 -2.97 17.01 -27.19
N ILE A 538 -2.64 17.98 -26.31
CA ILE A 538 -1.99 19.25 -26.69
C ILE A 538 -0.46 19.11 -26.60
N GLU A 539 0.13 18.27 -27.47
CA GLU A 539 1.60 18.21 -27.65
C GLU A 539 2.11 19.25 -28.69
N ASP A 540 1.28 19.67 -29.64
CA ASP A 540 1.65 20.59 -30.74
C ASP A 540 1.43 22.10 -30.41
N ARG A 541 1.94 22.57 -29.27
CA ARG A 541 2.08 24.03 -29.00
C ARG A 541 3.42 24.39 -28.36
N ASP A 542 4.44 24.47 -29.20
CA ASP A 542 5.65 25.23 -28.91
C ASP A 542 5.29 26.68 -28.51
N ASN A 543 6.06 27.23 -27.56
CA ASN A 543 5.93 28.58 -26.98
C ASN A 543 4.73 28.79 -26.04
N SER A 544 4.87 28.31 -24.80
CA SER A 544 4.38 29.03 -23.63
C SER A 544 5.51 29.14 -22.59
N GLU A 545 5.59 30.27 -21.88
CA GLU A 545 6.75 30.57 -21.05
C GLU A 545 6.80 29.73 -19.77
N PHE A 546 7.97 29.15 -19.50
CA PHE A 546 8.24 28.31 -18.32
C PHE A 546 8.24 29.15 -17.03
N THR A 547 7.04 29.41 -16.49
CA THR A 547 6.89 29.73 -15.06
C THR A 547 7.14 28.46 -14.26
N SER A 548 8.38 28.28 -13.80
CA SER A 548 8.79 27.18 -12.95
C SER A 548 7.95 27.13 -11.67
N ILE A 549 7.01 26.17 -11.61
CA ILE A 549 6.58 25.61 -10.33
C ILE A 549 7.83 25.00 -9.70
N ASP A 550 8.13 25.36 -8.44
CA ASP A 550 9.46 25.23 -7.87
C ASP A 550 10.08 23.83 -8.03
N SER A 551 11.37 23.80 -8.33
CA SER A 551 12.17 22.58 -8.48
C SER A 551 12.37 21.78 -7.19
N ASP A 552 11.69 22.16 -6.11
CA ASP A 552 11.67 21.47 -4.82
C ASP A 552 10.81 20.20 -4.82
N PHE A 553 10.16 19.82 -5.93
CA PHE A 553 9.53 18.50 -6.10
C PHE A 553 10.53 17.31 -6.09
N GLU A 554 11.84 17.53 -5.96
CA GLU A 554 12.77 16.48 -5.46
C GLU A 554 12.50 16.08 -3.99
N SER A 555 11.61 16.79 -3.27
CA SER A 555 11.09 16.44 -1.93
C SER A 555 10.12 15.24 -1.95
N VAL A 556 10.54 14.15 -2.59
CA VAL A 556 9.95 12.80 -2.51
C VAL A 556 9.40 12.53 -1.11
N ASN A 557 8.09 12.29 -0.98
CA ASN A 557 7.47 12.16 0.33
C ASN A 557 8.18 11.08 1.17
N VAL A 558 8.67 11.51 2.34
CA VAL A 558 9.43 10.70 3.31
C VAL A 558 8.48 10.10 4.37
N GLU A 559 7.20 10.14 4.09
CA GLU A 559 6.11 9.93 5.02
C GLU A 559 5.05 9.01 4.39
N GLY A 560 4.08 8.59 5.19
CA GLY A 560 2.89 7.96 4.65
C GLY A 560 3.07 6.62 3.94
N TYR A 561 2.11 6.33 3.04
CA TYR A 561 2.08 5.11 2.23
C TYR A 561 3.19 5.03 1.17
N GLY A 562 3.62 6.19 0.66
CA GLY A 562 4.81 6.28 -0.20
C GLY A 562 6.05 5.75 0.51
N PHE A 563 6.22 6.06 1.80
CA PHE A 563 7.41 5.66 2.53
C PHE A 563 7.45 4.16 2.92
N PRO A 564 8.56 3.45 2.63
CA PRO A 564 9.65 3.83 1.73
C PRO A 564 9.31 3.51 0.26
N ASN A 565 9.88 4.33 -0.64
CA ASN A 565 9.93 4.06 -2.07
C ASN A 565 10.82 2.83 -2.31
N LEU A 566 10.22 1.64 -2.40
CA LEU A 566 10.96 0.39 -2.65
C LEU A 566 11.24 0.18 -4.14
N ASN A 567 10.25 0.45 -4.98
CA ASN A 567 10.38 0.53 -6.43
C ASN A 567 9.44 1.65 -6.89
N LYS A 568 9.91 2.56 -7.76
CA LYS A 568 8.98 3.17 -8.71
C LYS A 568 8.71 2.08 -9.77
N ILE A 569 7.46 1.68 -9.99
CA ILE A 569 7.03 1.45 -11.39
C ILE A 569 7.44 2.75 -12.10
N PRO A 570 8.17 2.72 -13.23
CA PRO A 570 8.70 3.93 -13.82
C PRO A 570 7.54 4.79 -14.35
N ARG A 571 7.01 5.64 -13.46
CA ARG A 571 6.15 6.77 -13.75
C ARG A 571 7.01 7.77 -14.53
N THR A 572 7.15 7.50 -15.82
CA THR A 572 7.77 8.39 -16.79
C THR A 572 6.82 9.54 -17.00
N ILE A 573 6.90 10.51 -16.09
CA ILE A 573 6.20 11.80 -16.16
C ILE A 573 6.44 12.39 -17.55
N PRO A 574 5.41 12.50 -18.41
CA PRO A 574 5.47 13.39 -19.56
C PRO A 574 5.71 14.81 -19.00
N LYS A 575 6.65 15.58 -19.57
CA LYS A 575 6.96 16.94 -19.06
C LYS A 575 5.91 17.97 -19.51
N ILE A 576 4.65 17.69 -19.22
CA ILE A 576 3.43 18.28 -19.79
C ILE A 576 2.37 18.26 -18.67
N LEU A 577 1.65 19.33 -18.36
CA LEU A 577 1.81 20.76 -18.68
C LEU A 577 1.08 21.58 -17.61
N LYS A 578 1.19 22.91 -17.63
CA LYS A 578 0.12 23.76 -17.07
C LYS A 578 -1.08 23.72 -18.03
N VAL A 579 -2.12 22.95 -17.72
CA VAL A 579 -3.42 23.03 -18.40
C VAL A 579 -4.41 23.70 -17.46
N ASP A 580 -4.84 24.90 -17.83
CA ASP A 580 -5.70 25.75 -17.00
C ASP A 580 -7.18 25.39 -17.19
N THR A 581 -7.68 24.50 -16.33
CA THR A 581 -9.11 24.13 -16.28
C THR A 581 -9.55 23.90 -14.84
N SER A 582 -10.61 24.59 -14.41
CA SER A 582 -11.11 24.60 -13.03
C SER A 582 -11.51 23.23 -12.46
N LEU A 583 -11.88 22.27 -13.32
CA LEU A 583 -12.22 20.90 -12.91
C LEU A 583 -11.11 20.24 -12.08
N LEU A 584 -9.84 20.42 -12.48
CA LEU A 584 -8.70 19.73 -11.85
C LEU A 584 -8.30 20.32 -10.49
N ALA A 585 -8.74 21.53 -10.15
CA ALA A 585 -8.30 22.25 -8.96
C ALA A 585 -8.66 21.55 -7.63
N ASN A 586 -9.76 20.80 -7.61
CA ASN A 586 -10.30 20.15 -6.40
C ASN A 586 -10.28 18.60 -6.50
N ILE A 587 -9.53 18.02 -7.43
CA ILE A 587 -9.59 16.56 -7.70
C ILE A 587 -9.10 15.71 -6.51
N THR A 588 -8.31 16.27 -5.60
CA THR A 588 -7.85 15.57 -4.37
C THR A 588 -8.96 15.31 -3.35
N ASP A 589 -10.11 15.96 -3.47
CA ASP A 589 -11.18 15.89 -2.46
C ASP A 589 -12.34 14.97 -2.91
N ALA A 590 -12.33 14.55 -4.18
CA ALA A 590 -13.37 13.76 -4.83
C ALA A 590 -13.11 12.25 -4.78
N ASP A 591 -14.15 11.41 -4.89
CA ASP A 591 -13.98 9.95 -4.95
C ASP A 591 -13.81 9.43 -6.38
N PRO A 592 -12.63 8.87 -6.76
CA PRO A 592 -12.45 8.20 -8.05
C PRO A 592 -13.16 6.85 -8.17
N SER A 593 -13.57 6.21 -7.06
CA SER A 593 -13.78 4.76 -7.02
C SER A 593 -14.79 4.25 -8.07
N PHE A 594 -15.93 4.93 -8.22
CA PHE A 594 -16.96 4.63 -9.21
C PHE A 594 -16.63 5.14 -10.63
N PHE A 595 -15.90 6.25 -10.77
CA PHE A 595 -15.43 6.74 -12.07
C PHE A 595 -14.44 5.79 -12.74
N LEU A 596 -13.52 5.21 -11.95
CA LEU A 596 -12.56 4.23 -12.44
C LEU A 596 -13.24 2.92 -12.88
N ASP A 597 -14.36 2.55 -12.23
CA ASP A 597 -15.22 1.44 -12.67
C ASP A 597 -16.01 1.77 -13.94
N ALA A 598 -16.49 3.01 -14.10
CA ALA A 598 -17.06 3.49 -15.36
C ALA A 598 -16.05 3.35 -16.52
N CYS A 599 -14.79 3.73 -16.28
CA CYS A 599 -13.69 3.57 -17.25
C CYS A 599 -13.40 2.10 -17.58
N ARG A 600 -13.40 1.20 -16.59
CA ARG A 600 -13.27 -0.26 -16.81
C ARG A 600 -14.42 -0.81 -17.66
N LEU A 601 -15.66 -0.41 -17.40
CA LEU A 601 -16.84 -0.84 -18.15
C LEU A 601 -16.78 -0.38 -19.62
N LEU A 602 -16.44 0.89 -19.88
CA LEU A 602 -16.30 1.44 -21.24
C LEU A 602 -15.15 0.82 -22.03
N TYR A 603 -14.06 0.42 -21.37
CA TYR A 603 -12.97 -0.32 -22.00
C TYR A 603 -13.37 -1.76 -22.35
N ARG A 604 -14.12 -2.45 -21.46
CA ARG A 604 -14.65 -3.81 -21.71
C ARG A 604 -15.61 -3.87 -22.90
N THR A 605 -16.35 -2.79 -23.18
CA THR A 605 -17.22 -2.68 -24.36
C THR A 605 -16.50 -2.16 -25.61
N ASN A 606 -15.19 -1.90 -25.54
CA ASN A 606 -14.36 -1.32 -26.61
C ASN A 606 -14.76 0.10 -27.05
N ILE A 607 -15.54 0.82 -26.23
CA ILE A 607 -15.99 2.20 -26.51
C ILE A 607 -14.89 3.22 -26.14
N LEU A 608 -14.05 2.88 -25.16
CA LEU A 608 -12.70 3.42 -25.01
C LEU A 608 -11.69 2.43 -25.62
N THR A 609 -10.78 2.96 -26.44
CA THR A 609 -9.68 2.20 -27.03
C THR A 609 -8.60 1.86 -26.00
N HIS A 610 -7.72 0.92 -26.31
CA HIS A 610 -6.55 0.61 -25.47
C HIS A 610 -5.61 1.82 -25.30
N LYS A 611 -5.51 2.73 -26.28
CA LYS A 611 -4.69 3.96 -26.15
C LYS A 611 -5.29 4.86 -25.07
N GLU A 612 -6.57 5.20 -25.21
CA GLU A 612 -7.31 6.04 -24.25
C GLU A 612 -7.33 5.44 -22.85
N TYR A 613 -7.50 4.11 -22.72
CA TYR A 613 -7.46 3.45 -21.41
C TYR A 613 -6.05 3.48 -20.77
N MET A 614 -4.96 3.47 -21.55
CA MET A 614 -3.62 3.67 -20.99
C MET A 614 -3.35 5.13 -20.61
N GLU A 615 -3.89 6.09 -21.36
CA GLU A 615 -3.83 7.52 -21.02
C GLU A 615 -4.59 7.80 -19.71
N LEU A 616 -5.76 7.18 -19.50
CA LEU A 616 -6.47 7.23 -18.22
C LEU A 616 -5.65 6.63 -17.05
N ARG A 617 -4.82 5.61 -17.31
CA ARG A 617 -3.93 5.03 -16.28
C ARG A 617 -2.72 5.92 -15.99
N MET A 618 -2.24 6.70 -16.96
CA MET A 618 -1.25 7.75 -16.72
C MET A 618 -1.85 8.87 -15.87
N PHE A 619 -3.02 9.40 -16.25
CA PHE A 619 -3.77 10.38 -15.47
C PHE A 619 -4.02 9.93 -14.02
N ALA A 620 -4.49 8.69 -13.83
CA ALA A 620 -4.68 8.12 -12.49
C ALA A 620 -3.35 7.94 -11.73
N SER A 621 -2.23 7.68 -12.41
CA SER A 621 -0.89 7.61 -11.79
C SER A 621 -0.39 8.99 -11.36
N ASP A 622 -0.68 10.04 -12.13
CA ASP A 622 -0.26 11.40 -11.82
C ASP A 622 -1.08 11.98 -10.66
N TRP A 623 -2.42 11.77 -10.66
CA TRP A 623 -3.29 12.06 -9.51
C TRP A 623 -2.84 11.28 -8.26
N LEU A 624 -2.52 9.99 -8.40
CA LEU A 624 -1.97 9.19 -7.30
C LEU A 624 -0.63 9.75 -6.77
N GLU A 625 0.25 10.30 -7.62
CA GLU A 625 1.49 10.94 -7.16
C GLU A 625 1.22 12.28 -6.45
N VAL A 626 0.27 13.10 -6.89
CA VAL A 626 -0.17 14.30 -6.14
C VAL A 626 -0.73 13.88 -4.77
N LEU A 627 -1.62 12.89 -4.74
CA LEU A 627 -2.35 12.48 -3.54
C LEU A 627 -1.41 11.90 -2.46
N ILE A 628 -0.50 10.99 -2.81
CA ILE A 628 0.47 10.42 -1.84
C ILE A 628 1.55 11.40 -1.38
N ASN A 629 1.69 12.56 -2.05
CA ASN A 629 2.56 13.65 -1.60
C ASN A 629 1.80 14.69 -0.73
N SER A 630 0.48 14.59 -0.63
CA SER A 630 -0.34 15.44 0.25
C SER A 630 -0.20 15.05 1.73
N LYS A 631 -0.71 15.91 2.63
CA LYS A 631 -0.72 15.66 4.08
C LYS A 631 -2.05 15.07 4.59
N ALA A 632 -2.98 14.74 3.70
CA ALA A 632 -4.36 14.38 4.04
C ALA A 632 -4.47 13.06 4.84
N GLU A 633 -3.53 12.13 4.66
CA GLU A 633 -3.44 10.86 5.39
C GLU A 633 -3.44 10.99 6.92
N ARG A 634 -3.01 12.15 7.43
CA ARG A 634 -2.86 12.45 8.86
C ARG A 634 -4.19 12.78 9.54
N ASN A 635 -5.25 13.07 8.77
CA ASN A 635 -6.57 13.30 9.33
C ASN A 635 -7.02 12.04 10.09
N SER A 636 -7.58 12.24 11.28
CA SER A 636 -8.01 11.15 12.16
C SER A 636 -9.53 10.95 12.16
N ASP A 637 -10.25 11.82 11.45
CA ASP A 637 -11.67 11.72 11.10
C ASP A 637 -11.86 11.08 9.70
N HIS A 638 -13.11 11.09 9.20
CA HIS A 638 -13.53 10.59 7.89
C HIS A 638 -12.63 11.01 6.72
N ARG A 639 -11.97 12.18 6.79
CA ARG A 639 -11.05 12.68 5.75
C ARG A 639 -9.81 11.81 5.59
N GLY A 640 -9.41 11.06 6.63
CA GLY A 640 -8.35 10.05 6.54
C GLY A 640 -8.80 8.76 5.83
N ILE A 641 -10.10 8.45 5.86
CA ILE A 641 -10.67 7.22 5.32
C ILE A 641 -11.04 7.36 3.84
N ILE A 642 -11.61 8.51 3.44
CA ILE A 642 -11.74 8.84 2.01
C ILE A 642 -10.37 8.93 1.34
N PHE A 643 -9.36 9.48 2.01
CA PHE A 643 -7.98 9.45 1.53
C PHE A 643 -7.48 8.01 1.29
N ASP A 644 -7.63 7.12 2.27
CA ASP A 644 -7.24 5.72 2.10
C ASP A 644 -8.02 5.03 0.96
N LEU A 645 -9.31 5.33 0.77
CA LEU A 645 -10.16 4.84 -0.32
C LEU A 645 -9.73 5.36 -1.70
N GLN A 646 -9.41 6.64 -1.82
CA GLN A 646 -8.88 7.26 -3.04
C GLN A 646 -7.55 6.62 -3.44
N VAL A 647 -6.57 6.55 -2.52
CA VAL A 647 -5.26 5.95 -2.82
C VAL A 647 -5.41 4.45 -3.14
N LEU A 648 -6.29 3.71 -2.45
CA LEU A 648 -6.52 2.29 -2.69
C LEU A 648 -7.12 2.01 -4.08
N SER A 649 -8.16 2.77 -4.47
CA SER A 649 -8.83 2.62 -5.77
C SER A 649 -7.93 3.02 -6.94
N LEU A 650 -7.21 4.14 -6.82
CA LEU A 650 -6.20 4.58 -7.79
C LEU A 650 -5.07 3.55 -7.92
N ALA A 651 -4.49 3.08 -6.80
CA ALA A 651 -3.43 2.06 -6.81
C ALA A 651 -3.89 0.75 -7.49
N GLY A 652 -5.14 0.33 -7.23
CA GLY A 652 -5.73 -0.83 -7.89
C GLY A 652 -5.95 -0.64 -9.39
N PHE A 653 -6.32 0.56 -9.84
CA PHE A 653 -6.50 0.88 -11.26
C PHE A 653 -5.17 0.97 -12.02
N VAL A 654 -4.12 1.55 -11.43
CA VAL A 654 -2.78 1.62 -12.06
C VAL A 654 -1.93 0.35 -11.89
N ASP A 655 -2.43 -0.67 -11.18
CA ASP A 655 -1.74 -1.93 -10.85
C ASP A 655 -0.49 -1.77 -9.95
N ASP A 656 -0.47 -0.73 -9.11
CA ASP A 656 0.47 -0.63 -7.99
C ASP A 656 -0.04 -1.48 -6.81
N LEU A 657 -0.08 -2.80 -7.04
CA LEU A 657 -0.60 -3.80 -6.11
C LEU A 657 0.16 -3.81 -4.76
N ARG A 658 1.40 -3.32 -4.73
CA ARG A 658 2.16 -3.16 -3.48
C ARG A 658 1.65 -1.99 -2.66
N LEU A 659 1.38 -0.84 -3.29
CA LEU A 659 0.73 0.29 -2.62
C LEU A 659 -0.67 -0.10 -2.14
N TYR A 660 -1.47 -0.77 -2.99
CA TYR A 660 -2.77 -1.33 -2.63
C TYR A 660 -2.68 -2.19 -1.36
N LEU A 661 -1.83 -3.22 -1.34
CA LEU A 661 -1.67 -4.12 -0.19
C LEU A 661 -1.13 -3.41 1.06
N ARG A 662 -0.31 -2.36 0.93
CA ARG A 662 0.12 -1.55 2.08
C ARG A 662 -1.05 -0.81 2.73
N ILE A 663 -1.98 -0.29 1.93
CA ILE A 663 -3.15 0.44 2.42
C ILE A 663 -4.08 -0.51 3.16
N VAL A 664 -4.48 -1.62 2.53
CA VAL A 664 -5.30 -2.68 3.16
C VAL A 664 -4.71 -3.16 4.48
N ASN A 665 -3.37 -3.24 4.58
CA ASN A 665 -2.72 -3.65 5.82
C ASN A 665 -2.68 -2.55 6.88
N ARG A 666 -2.29 -1.32 6.56
CA ARG A 666 -2.08 -0.23 7.54
C ARG A 666 -3.37 0.45 7.97
N VAL A 667 -4.39 0.58 7.11
CA VAL A 667 -5.67 1.24 7.45
C VAL A 667 -6.32 0.65 8.71
N ARG A 668 -6.12 -0.65 8.93
CA ARG A 668 -6.56 -1.38 10.13
C ARG A 668 -6.10 -0.75 11.45
N MET A 669 -4.94 -0.08 11.47
CA MET A 669 -4.40 0.64 12.63
C MET A 669 -5.30 1.82 13.07
N ARG A 670 -6.14 2.36 12.18
CA ARG A 670 -7.11 3.43 12.51
C ARG A 670 -8.28 2.93 13.35
N ILE A 671 -8.61 1.62 13.32
CA ILE A 671 -9.84 1.09 13.92
C ILE A 671 -9.87 1.31 15.44
N GLY A 672 -8.79 1.01 16.15
CA GLY A 672 -8.65 1.25 17.61
C GLY A 672 -8.43 2.72 18.01
N LYS A 673 -8.47 3.64 17.05
CA LYS A 673 -8.37 5.09 17.28
C LYS A 673 -9.68 5.80 16.95
N GLN A 674 -10.31 5.47 15.83
CA GLN A 674 -11.55 6.11 15.39
C GLN A 674 -12.78 5.61 16.14
N PHE A 675 -12.82 4.34 16.53
CA PHE A 675 -13.99 3.73 17.15
C PHE A 675 -13.72 3.37 18.61
N HIS A 676 -14.48 3.96 19.53
CA HIS A 676 -14.60 3.47 20.90
C HIS A 676 -16.03 2.99 21.15
N VAL A 677 -16.25 1.68 21.00
CA VAL A 677 -17.48 1.00 21.42
C VAL A 677 -17.31 0.53 22.87
N SER A 678 -18.31 0.79 23.70
CA SER A 678 -18.36 0.33 25.09
C SER A 678 -18.28 -1.21 25.20
N ARG A 679 -17.72 -1.68 26.32
CA ARG A 679 -17.80 -3.09 26.74
C ARG A 679 -19.02 -3.37 27.61
N ASP A 680 -19.69 -2.33 28.13
CA ASP A 680 -20.92 -2.46 28.90
C ASP A 680 -22.13 -2.54 27.95
N LEU A 681 -22.69 -3.75 27.86
CA LEU A 681 -23.85 -4.08 27.02
C LEU A 681 -25.14 -3.33 27.41
N SER A 682 -25.20 -2.72 28.60
CA SER A 682 -26.34 -1.86 28.98
C SER A 682 -26.31 -0.50 28.28
N THR A 683 -25.12 0.00 27.93
CA THR A 683 -24.93 1.40 27.51
C THR A 683 -25.13 1.66 26.03
N HIS A 684 -24.86 0.67 25.15
CA HIS A 684 -24.89 0.81 23.69
C HIS A 684 -24.13 2.03 23.12
N GLU A 685 -23.15 2.56 23.87
CA GLU A 685 -22.37 3.72 23.46
C GLU A 685 -21.27 3.33 22.45
N ILE A 686 -21.48 3.68 21.18
CA ILE A 686 -20.41 3.96 20.23
C ILE A 686 -19.99 5.43 20.33
N LYS A 687 -18.68 5.68 20.39
CA LYS A 687 -18.08 7.01 20.36
C LYS A 687 -17.05 7.11 19.23
N GLN A 688 -17.34 7.96 18.25
CA GLN A 688 -16.44 8.30 17.14
C GLN A 688 -15.78 9.66 17.41
N ASN A 689 -14.88 9.71 18.40
CA ASN A 689 -14.43 10.97 19.02
C ASN A 689 -13.88 12.00 18.02
N TYR A 690 -13.21 11.56 16.95
CA TYR A 690 -12.65 12.47 15.94
C TYR A 690 -13.72 13.14 15.08
N GLU A 691 -14.86 12.48 14.80
CA GLU A 691 -16.02 13.12 14.15
C GLU A 691 -16.68 14.13 15.08
N ILE A 692 -16.79 13.81 16.36
CA ILE A 692 -17.35 14.72 17.39
C ILE A 692 -16.47 15.98 17.50
N MET A 693 -15.15 15.82 17.54
CA MET A 693 -14.19 16.93 17.53
C MET A 693 -14.23 17.74 16.21
N TYR A 694 -14.44 17.07 15.07
CA TYR A 694 -14.58 17.75 13.78
C TYR A 694 -15.85 18.62 13.75
N VAL A 695 -16.99 18.11 14.21
CA VAL A 695 -18.25 18.85 14.31
C VAL A 695 -18.18 19.97 15.34
N GLN A 696 -17.53 19.77 16.49
CA GLN A 696 -17.25 20.83 17.45
C GLN A 696 -16.43 21.96 16.80
N ASN A 697 -15.38 21.63 16.05
CA ASN A 697 -14.59 22.63 15.31
C ASN A 697 -15.40 23.33 14.20
N LEU A 698 -16.40 22.69 13.58
CA LEU A 698 -17.35 23.39 12.69
C LEU A 698 -18.24 24.38 13.46
N LEU A 699 -18.65 24.04 14.68
CA LEU A 699 -19.44 24.92 15.54
C LEU A 699 -18.60 26.11 16.04
N ASP A 700 -17.39 25.85 16.55
CA ASP A 700 -16.45 26.86 17.04
C ASP A 700 -16.01 27.84 15.93
N THR A 701 -15.94 27.38 14.68
CA THR A 701 -15.65 28.23 13.51
C THR A 701 -16.90 28.84 12.85
N GLY A 702 -18.08 28.71 13.47
CA GLY A 702 -19.33 29.31 13.00
C GLY A 702 -19.88 28.75 11.69
N LYS A 703 -19.41 27.58 11.25
CA LYS A 703 -19.82 26.92 10.00
C LYS A 703 -21.14 26.15 10.12
N ILE A 704 -21.56 25.83 11.34
CA ILE A 704 -22.89 25.26 11.68
C ILE A 704 -23.46 26.02 12.88
N LYS A 705 -24.78 25.98 13.07
CA LYS A 705 -25.42 26.60 14.25
C LYS A 705 -25.42 25.61 15.43
N PRO A 706 -25.54 26.10 16.69
CA PRO A 706 -25.72 25.24 17.85
C PRO A 706 -26.95 24.31 17.74
N SER A 707 -28.01 24.74 17.05
CA SER A 707 -29.21 23.94 16.76
C SER A 707 -28.94 22.70 15.89
N ASP A 708 -27.87 22.74 15.10
CA ASP A 708 -27.60 21.77 14.04
C ASP A 708 -26.56 20.73 14.49
N TYR A 709 -26.10 20.81 15.74
CA TYR A 709 -24.98 20.03 16.28
C TYR A 709 -25.25 18.52 16.21
N ASP A 710 -26.29 18.03 16.88
CA ASP A 710 -26.60 16.59 16.95
C ASP A 710 -26.86 15.95 15.57
N GLU A 711 -27.39 16.73 14.62
CA GLU A 711 -27.63 16.27 13.26
C GLU A 711 -26.33 16.23 12.44
N ASN A 712 -25.42 17.18 12.65
CA ASN A 712 -24.07 17.08 12.08
C ASN A 712 -23.27 15.93 12.73
N ILE A 713 -23.42 15.67 14.03
CA ILE A 713 -22.83 14.48 14.68
C ILE A 713 -23.33 13.21 13.97
N PHE A 714 -24.64 13.01 13.84
CA PHE A 714 -25.21 11.86 13.13
C PHE A 714 -24.72 11.76 11.67
N ARG A 715 -24.69 12.88 10.94
CA ARG A 715 -24.21 12.96 9.55
C ARG A 715 -22.75 12.53 9.41
N TYR A 716 -21.81 13.13 10.13
CA TYR A 716 -20.37 12.83 9.95
C TYR A 716 -19.98 11.46 10.52
N THR A 717 -20.63 11.00 11.60
CA THR A 717 -20.44 9.63 12.11
C THR A 717 -20.99 8.57 11.15
N THR A 718 -22.06 8.86 10.41
CA THR A 718 -22.56 8.00 9.31
C THR A 718 -21.64 8.05 8.09
N LEU A 719 -21.19 9.25 7.68
CA LEU A 719 -20.27 9.46 6.56
C LEU A 719 -18.95 8.68 6.73
N ASN A 720 -18.37 8.70 7.93
CA ASN A 720 -17.17 7.93 8.25
C ASN A 720 -17.40 6.42 8.01
N LEU A 721 -18.53 5.89 8.49
CA LEU A 721 -18.90 4.48 8.29
C LEU A 721 -19.17 4.15 6.83
N HIS A 722 -19.72 5.07 6.02
CA HIS A 722 -19.84 4.89 4.57
C HIS A 722 -18.47 4.74 3.91
N TYR A 723 -17.53 5.66 4.14
CA TYR A 723 -16.18 5.53 3.55
C TYR A 723 -15.46 4.24 4.00
N TRP A 724 -15.61 3.82 5.27
CA TRP A 724 -15.12 2.52 5.72
C TRP A 724 -15.75 1.34 4.98
N LEU A 725 -17.07 1.36 4.78
CA LEU A 725 -17.76 0.31 4.04
C LEU A 725 -17.35 0.28 2.56
N LEU A 726 -17.28 1.42 1.87
CA LEU A 726 -16.82 1.50 0.48
C LEU A 726 -15.38 0.97 0.32
N LEU A 727 -14.48 1.31 1.25
CA LEU A 727 -13.12 0.76 1.32
C LEU A 727 -13.14 -0.77 1.51
N ILE A 728 -13.99 -1.27 2.41
CA ILE A 728 -14.18 -2.72 2.62
C ILE A 728 -14.71 -3.42 1.37
N ARG A 729 -15.66 -2.82 0.63
CA ARG A 729 -16.13 -3.34 -0.67
C ARG A 729 -14.98 -3.39 -1.68
N GLY A 730 -14.18 -2.33 -1.77
CA GLY A 730 -12.94 -2.26 -2.57
C GLY A 730 -11.94 -3.40 -2.31
N VAL A 731 -11.74 -3.78 -1.06
CA VAL A 731 -10.89 -4.92 -0.65
C VAL A 731 -11.58 -6.27 -0.91
N GLN A 732 -12.88 -6.38 -0.67
CA GLN A 732 -13.63 -7.60 -0.91
C GLN A 732 -13.67 -7.97 -2.40
N ASN A 733 -13.90 -6.98 -3.27
CA ASN A 733 -13.99 -7.12 -4.72
C ASN A 733 -12.61 -7.33 -5.35
N GLY A 734 -11.56 -6.64 -4.87
CA GLY A 734 -10.17 -6.92 -5.28
C GLY A 734 -9.62 -8.28 -4.82
N HIS A 735 -10.41 -9.06 -4.07
CA HIS A 735 -10.21 -10.45 -3.65
C HIS A 735 -8.94 -10.78 -2.84
N CYS A 736 -8.03 -9.82 -2.64
CA CYS A 736 -6.74 -9.98 -2.00
C CYS A 736 -6.51 -9.00 -0.83
N GLY A 737 -5.49 -9.29 -0.02
CA GLY A 737 -5.22 -8.54 1.21
C GLY A 737 -5.96 -9.09 2.43
N SER A 738 -5.74 -8.45 3.58
CA SER A 738 -6.29 -8.87 4.87
C SER A 738 -7.75 -8.45 5.01
N ASP A 739 -8.57 -9.26 5.69
CA ASP A 739 -9.94 -8.85 6.01
C ASP A 739 -9.95 -7.73 7.05
N ILE A 740 -10.65 -6.65 6.72
CA ILE A 740 -10.84 -5.45 7.54
C ILE A 740 -12.13 -5.59 8.36
N TRP A 741 -13.16 -6.26 7.86
CA TRP A 741 -14.46 -6.40 8.52
C TRP A 741 -14.37 -7.26 9.79
N GLN A 742 -13.62 -8.36 9.75
CA GLN A 742 -13.26 -9.16 10.93
C GLN A 742 -11.93 -8.76 11.59
N TYR A 743 -11.40 -7.57 11.32
CA TYR A 743 -10.30 -7.05 12.13
C TYR A 743 -10.79 -6.76 13.55
N THR A 744 -9.87 -6.88 14.51
CA THR A 744 -10.08 -6.54 15.91
C THR A 744 -8.80 -5.90 16.41
N ALA A 745 -8.88 -4.62 16.76
CA ALA A 745 -7.77 -3.90 17.36
C ALA A 745 -7.49 -4.42 18.78
N LYS A 746 -6.32 -4.10 19.32
CA LYS A 746 -5.76 -4.68 20.57
C LYS A 746 -6.53 -4.31 21.84
N ASP A 747 -7.30 -3.23 21.77
CA ASP A 747 -8.28 -2.76 22.74
C ASP A 747 -9.64 -3.49 22.65
N GLY A 748 -9.86 -4.28 21.60
CA GLY A 748 -11.11 -4.98 21.28
C GLY A 748 -12.01 -4.28 20.26
N GLN A 749 -11.60 -3.16 19.67
CA GLN A 749 -12.44 -2.37 18.77
C GLN A 749 -12.52 -2.95 17.35
N ARG A 750 -13.68 -2.76 16.70
CA ARG A 750 -14.03 -3.38 15.41
C ARG A 750 -14.94 -2.49 14.58
N ILE A 751 -14.72 -2.45 13.26
CA ILE A 751 -15.61 -1.75 12.33
C ILE A 751 -17.01 -2.39 12.25
N SER A 752 -17.10 -3.73 12.26
CA SER A 752 -18.38 -4.44 12.27
C SER A 752 -19.21 -4.15 13.52
N LYS A 753 -18.58 -4.17 14.71
CA LYS A 753 -19.24 -3.78 15.97
C LYS A 753 -19.62 -2.29 15.96
N ALA A 754 -18.77 -1.42 15.40
CA ALA A 754 -19.08 0.00 15.28
C ALA A 754 -20.32 0.24 14.39
N VAL A 755 -20.42 -0.43 13.24
CA VAL A 755 -21.61 -0.38 12.37
C VAL A 755 -22.85 -0.92 13.07
N MET A 756 -22.75 -2.06 13.77
CA MET A 756 -23.86 -2.62 14.56
C MET A 756 -24.38 -1.63 15.61
N GLU A 757 -23.50 -1.08 16.44
CA GLU A 757 -23.91 -0.17 17.53
C GLU A 757 -24.42 1.17 17.00
N HIS A 758 -23.87 1.69 15.90
CA HIS A 758 -24.41 2.87 15.22
C HIS A 758 -25.82 2.65 14.70
N LEU A 759 -26.08 1.52 14.05
CA LEU A 759 -27.41 1.13 13.57
C LEU A 759 -28.41 0.89 14.72
N LYS A 760 -27.97 0.37 15.87
CA LYS A 760 -28.81 0.27 17.07
C LYS A 760 -29.12 1.64 17.67
N LEU A 761 -28.09 2.46 17.90
CA LEU A 761 -28.21 3.79 18.53
C LEU A 761 -29.14 4.71 17.74
N TYR A 762 -29.01 4.69 16.41
CA TYR A 762 -29.81 5.50 15.51
C TYR A 762 -31.03 4.76 14.95
N ALA A 763 -31.46 3.62 15.52
CA ALA A 763 -32.58 2.81 15.02
C ALA A 763 -33.85 3.62 14.72
N ASN A 764 -34.21 4.55 15.62
CA ASN A 764 -35.39 5.41 15.48
C ASN A 764 -35.18 6.61 14.51
N LYS A 765 -33.94 6.84 14.06
CA LYS A 765 -33.54 7.79 13.00
C LYS A 765 -33.20 7.08 11.67
N ILE A 766 -33.42 5.77 11.52
CA ILE A 766 -33.07 5.05 10.27
C ILE A 766 -33.97 5.51 9.12
N HIS A 767 -33.47 6.48 8.37
CA HIS A 767 -33.80 6.74 6.98
C HIS A 767 -32.59 6.50 6.06
N ASP A 768 -31.38 6.27 6.63
CA ASP A 768 -30.22 5.85 5.85
C ASP A 768 -30.23 4.33 5.59
N VAL A 769 -31.01 3.96 4.57
CA VAL A 769 -31.14 2.59 4.07
C VAL A 769 -29.83 2.07 3.46
N SER A 770 -28.91 2.96 3.07
CA SER A 770 -27.66 2.59 2.38
C SER A 770 -26.64 1.95 3.33
N LEU A 771 -26.47 2.52 4.53
CA LEU A 771 -25.59 1.97 5.57
C LEU A 771 -25.93 0.50 5.88
N ILE A 772 -27.25 0.19 5.99
CA ILE A 772 -27.77 -1.16 6.25
C ILE A 772 -27.37 -2.13 5.14
N HIS A 773 -27.62 -1.76 3.89
CA HIS A 773 -27.48 -2.68 2.76
C HIS A 773 -26.00 -2.93 2.43
N ILE A 774 -25.16 -1.88 2.42
CA ILE A 774 -23.71 -2.06 2.19
C ILE A 774 -23.09 -2.88 3.35
N ALA A 775 -23.55 -2.70 4.60
CA ALA A 775 -23.13 -3.53 5.74
C ALA A 775 -23.61 -4.99 5.66
N LYS A 776 -24.86 -5.23 5.24
CA LYS A 776 -25.41 -6.57 4.98
C LYS A 776 -24.54 -7.31 3.96
N THR A 777 -24.17 -6.66 2.86
CA THR A 777 -23.35 -7.29 1.81
C THR A 777 -21.89 -7.45 2.22
N ALA A 778 -21.32 -6.49 2.97
CA ALA A 778 -20.00 -6.67 3.59
C ALA A 778 -19.96 -7.89 4.53
N TYR A 779 -21.01 -8.09 5.35
CA TYR A 779 -21.17 -9.27 6.20
C TYR A 779 -21.31 -10.57 5.39
N ILE A 780 -22.22 -10.61 4.39
CA ILE A 780 -22.50 -11.81 3.59
C ILE A 780 -21.25 -12.31 2.85
N ILE A 781 -20.48 -11.41 2.22
CA ILE A 781 -19.27 -11.81 1.49
C ILE A 781 -18.20 -12.34 2.44
N ASN A 782 -18.06 -11.76 3.64
CA ASN A 782 -17.19 -12.30 4.68
C ASN A 782 -17.64 -13.70 5.16
N LYS A 783 -18.95 -13.90 5.39
CA LYS A 783 -19.52 -15.19 5.82
C LYS A 783 -19.15 -16.33 4.86
N PHE A 784 -19.18 -16.08 3.55
CA PHE A 784 -18.76 -17.06 2.54
C PHE A 784 -17.24 -17.32 2.49
N LYS A 785 -16.39 -16.42 3.04
CA LYS A 785 -14.93 -16.61 3.11
C LYS A 785 -14.48 -17.41 4.35
N GLN A 786 -15.35 -17.65 5.33
CA GLN A 786 -14.95 -18.26 6.61
C GLN A 786 -15.11 -19.78 6.67
N CYS A 787 -14.03 -20.45 7.09
CA CYS A 787 -14.07 -21.82 7.63
C CYS A 787 -13.26 -21.98 8.94
N THR A 788 -12.68 -20.88 9.49
CA THR A 788 -11.57 -20.99 10.47
C THR A 788 -11.56 -19.98 11.62
N ARG A 789 -12.36 -18.91 11.60
CA ARG A 789 -12.42 -17.91 12.69
C ARG A 789 -13.84 -17.87 13.25
N LYS A 790 -13.98 -17.76 14.57
CA LYS A 790 -15.29 -17.59 15.23
C LYS A 790 -15.60 -16.10 15.35
N GLU A 791 -16.73 -15.68 14.79
CA GLU A 791 -17.29 -14.35 15.04
C GLU A 791 -17.87 -14.27 16.47
N PRO A 792 -17.88 -13.10 17.12
CA PRO A 792 -18.67 -12.84 18.32
C PRO A 792 -20.15 -13.13 18.07
N LYS A 793 -20.80 -13.77 19.05
CA LYS A 793 -22.15 -14.31 18.91
C LYS A 793 -23.19 -13.19 18.71
N ASP A 794 -23.02 -12.06 19.37
CA ASP A 794 -23.87 -10.86 19.30
C ASP A 794 -23.82 -10.20 17.92
N GLU A 795 -22.63 -9.97 17.37
CA GLU A 795 -22.46 -9.45 16.01
C GLU A 795 -23.03 -10.44 14.97
N LEU A 796 -22.78 -11.73 15.15
CA LEU A 796 -23.28 -12.79 14.28
C LEU A 796 -24.82 -12.84 14.26
N GLU A 797 -25.47 -12.83 15.42
CA GLU A 797 -26.94 -12.86 15.53
C GLU A 797 -27.56 -11.57 14.99
N TYR A 798 -26.95 -10.40 15.26
CA TYR A 798 -27.44 -9.13 14.73
C TYR A 798 -27.38 -9.07 13.20
N PHE A 799 -26.22 -9.37 12.58
CA PHE A 799 -26.10 -9.30 11.12
C PHE A 799 -26.85 -10.42 10.39
N GLN A 800 -27.10 -11.57 11.03
CA GLN A 800 -28.03 -12.57 10.50
C GLN A 800 -29.48 -12.09 10.54
N HIS A 801 -29.92 -11.50 11.65
CA HIS A 801 -31.26 -10.91 11.76
C HIS A 801 -31.45 -9.78 10.74
N LEU A 802 -30.47 -8.87 10.62
CA LEU A 802 -30.47 -7.77 9.64
C LEU A 802 -30.53 -8.30 8.19
N ALA A 803 -29.76 -9.35 7.88
CA ALA A 803 -29.78 -9.99 6.57
C ALA A 803 -31.16 -10.56 6.22
N ASN A 804 -31.83 -11.21 7.18
CA ASN A 804 -33.16 -11.78 6.99
C ASN A 804 -34.29 -10.72 6.93
N VAL A 805 -34.14 -9.60 7.66
CA VAL A 805 -35.19 -8.56 7.77
C VAL A 805 -35.13 -7.56 6.62
N SER A 806 -33.96 -7.25 6.05
CA SER A 806 -33.91 -6.27 4.94
C SER A 806 -34.65 -6.74 3.68
N ASP A 807 -34.90 -8.05 3.52
CA ASP A 807 -35.70 -8.61 2.43
C ASP A 807 -37.20 -8.26 2.55
N SER A 808 -37.66 -7.79 3.72
CA SER A 808 -39.02 -7.22 3.92
C SER A 808 -39.05 -5.69 3.90
N MET A 809 -37.89 -5.02 3.94
CA MET A 809 -37.75 -3.59 3.65
C MET A 809 -37.85 -3.34 2.14
N ASN A 810 -39.06 -3.53 1.59
CA ASN A 810 -39.36 -3.25 0.20
C ASN A 810 -39.09 -1.76 -0.12
N PHE A 811 -37.94 -1.51 -0.74
CA PHE A 811 -37.55 -0.21 -1.27
C PHE A 811 -38.39 0.11 -2.51
N THR A 812 -39.58 0.66 -2.29
CA THR A 812 -40.39 1.30 -3.32
C THR A 812 -39.88 2.73 -3.51
N LEU A 813 -39.56 3.12 -4.75
CA LEU A 813 -39.10 4.50 -5.02
C LEU A 813 -40.29 5.47 -5.02
N GLY A 814 -41.49 5.01 -5.38
CA GLY A 814 -42.76 5.51 -4.85
C GLY A 814 -43.27 6.82 -5.44
N ASN A 815 -44.49 6.79 -5.97
CA ASN A 815 -45.13 7.87 -6.76
C ASN A 815 -45.47 9.18 -6.01
N ARG A 816 -44.82 9.49 -4.87
CA ARG A 816 -45.04 10.71 -4.05
C ARG A 816 -43.76 11.25 -3.37
N ILE A 817 -42.57 10.78 -3.73
CA ILE A 817 -41.31 11.26 -3.16
C ILE A 817 -40.83 12.50 -3.92
N ASP A 818 -40.24 13.47 -3.21
CA ASP A 818 -39.63 14.66 -3.83
C ASP A 818 -38.37 14.28 -4.62
N ASP A 819 -38.09 14.97 -5.73
CA ASP A 819 -36.94 14.68 -6.61
C ASP A 819 -35.60 14.73 -5.85
N ASN A 820 -35.47 15.58 -4.81
CA ASN A 820 -34.26 15.65 -3.98
C ASN A 820 -34.10 14.44 -3.04
N GLU A 821 -35.20 13.96 -2.44
CA GLU A 821 -35.20 12.78 -1.59
C GLU A 821 -34.95 11.52 -2.45
N LEU A 822 -35.60 11.43 -3.62
CA LEU A 822 -35.38 10.37 -4.61
C LEU A 822 -33.91 10.31 -5.04
N ASN A 823 -33.32 11.45 -5.42
CA ASN A 823 -31.90 11.56 -5.77
C ASN A 823 -30.98 11.12 -4.62
N THR A 824 -31.26 11.57 -3.39
CA THR A 824 -30.48 11.18 -2.20
C THR A 824 -30.53 9.67 -1.97
N ARG A 825 -31.72 9.06 -2.09
CA ARG A 825 -31.95 7.62 -1.93
C ARG A 825 -31.18 6.78 -2.96
N ILE A 826 -31.14 7.20 -4.23
CA ILE A 826 -30.44 6.47 -5.31
C ILE A 826 -28.95 6.82 -5.44
N GLY A 827 -28.41 7.75 -4.64
CA GLY A 827 -26.99 8.10 -4.67
C GLY A 827 -26.60 9.16 -5.72
N ILE A 828 -27.50 10.08 -6.07
CA ILE A 828 -27.28 11.17 -7.03
C ILE A 828 -27.45 12.53 -6.37
N GLY A 829 -26.77 13.56 -6.88
CA GLY A 829 -26.97 14.94 -6.47
C GLY A 829 -26.18 15.34 -5.22
N SER A 830 -26.21 16.64 -4.91
CA SER A 830 -25.32 17.25 -3.91
C SER A 830 -25.48 16.67 -2.51
N GLU A 831 -26.67 16.20 -2.13
CA GLU A 831 -26.93 15.60 -0.81
C GLU A 831 -26.46 14.14 -0.72
N ALA A 832 -26.60 13.33 -1.79
CA ALA A 832 -25.99 12.01 -1.86
C ALA A 832 -24.46 12.09 -1.75
N ARG A 833 -23.84 13.04 -2.48
CA ARG A 833 -22.39 13.30 -2.40
C ARG A 833 -21.94 13.72 -1.00
N ARG A 834 -22.72 14.57 -0.30
CA ARG A 834 -22.47 14.94 1.11
C ARG A 834 -22.58 13.79 2.12
N ARG A 835 -23.22 12.68 1.72
CA ARG A 835 -23.33 11.42 2.47
C ARG A 835 -22.34 10.36 2.02
N GLY A 836 -21.52 10.64 1.02
CA GLY A 836 -20.54 9.69 0.46
C GLY A 836 -21.18 8.53 -0.28
N LEU A 837 -22.36 8.72 -0.92
CA LEU A 837 -23.08 7.66 -1.61
C LEU A 837 -22.68 7.56 -3.09
N PRO A 838 -22.28 6.38 -3.59
CA PRO A 838 -22.03 6.15 -5.01
C PRO A 838 -23.32 6.18 -5.85
N PRO A 839 -23.25 6.55 -7.15
CA PRO A 839 -24.39 6.54 -8.06
C PRO A 839 -24.99 5.14 -8.21
N PHE A 840 -26.28 5.00 -7.92
CA PHE A 840 -27.02 3.72 -7.97
C PHE A 840 -26.33 2.59 -7.19
N TRP A 841 -25.81 2.90 -6.01
CA TRP A 841 -25.13 1.95 -5.11
C TRP A 841 -25.88 0.61 -4.93
N MET A 842 -27.21 0.62 -4.96
CA MET A 842 -28.09 -0.56 -4.88
C MET A 842 -27.91 -1.58 -6.02
N LEU A 843 -27.37 -1.17 -7.17
CA LEU A 843 -27.25 -2.03 -8.36
C LEU A 843 -25.97 -2.86 -8.38
N GLY A 844 -25.13 -2.82 -7.34
CA GLY A 844 -23.96 -3.69 -7.23
C GLY A 844 -22.90 -3.32 -6.18
N VAL A 845 -23.00 -2.17 -5.52
CA VAL A 845 -22.14 -1.85 -4.36
C VAL A 845 -22.68 -2.57 -3.12
N ALA A 846 -23.98 -2.50 -2.90
CA ALA A 846 -24.71 -3.28 -1.89
C ALA A 846 -25.36 -4.54 -2.48
#